data_AF-A0A6P4YNE0-F1
#
_entry.id   AF-A0A6P4YNE0-F1
#
_cell.length_a   1.000
_cell.length_b   1.000
_cell.length_c   1.000
_cell.angle_alpha   90.00
_cell.angle_beta   90.00
_cell.angle_gamma   90.00
#
_symmetry.space_group_name_H-M   'P 1'
#
loop_
_entity.id
_entity.type
_entity.pdbx_description
1 polymer ?
#
loop_
_entity_poly.entity_id
_entity_poly.type
_entity_poly.pdbx_seq_one_letter_code
_entity_poly.pdbx_strand_id
1 'polypeptide(L)'
;MSADEDLDLPFYDDYFGPNKPLALSDIDTASINSIDSAGSESDLIRQRSVRSRVDHARRLWKFNYQEASIYLQEGGNNDKFDTHPHSHKALPAYLLVHQTWFYVMDLAVSLLLLGLALFEPPAFYSIDIAIHGSLELFALVLLGVELGLKMRWLGPKAFATHKRTMIKTVTLVVMFAEAIIVLIRQKSHIRVTRALRPIFLIDSHYCGGVRRTLRQILQSLPPILDMLVLLLFFMLIFAILGFYFFSPNKDDPYFRTLEDSFINLFVLLTTANYPDVMMPAYKQSRWSSMFFILYLSLVLYFLMNLLLAVVYDTFLGIEKSKFCKLFLHKREAAERAFRLLVSRRNPSFVSWTHFRGLMNHYRPGKSERDVYLAFKAINTGGDGKISLEEFYRVYEGARFSWKHEAAGAWFEVWKLPTPLFIAAKGIYKLVTHKFFEYFIYLVISVNGCWILADTIIISNDDSKSPADVEVTWNAILFVTIYVVEALLKIIGLGAWTYFHSGWNVFDFLVTVAGIVGTLGQNFDTGGDLDLTFHYILVLRPLRLLRLFKVKKRYRDVLGTFFALLPRMVSVAVALLIFYFFFSIIGMEAFNGLPLANCCNGTSLADYYRNDSNSPQFYLNNFDDILRSGVTLFELTVVNNWYIIMNGHVAVTTKWTYLYFMLFYIVTMVVLTIIVAFILEAFLFRIQWERKMDESIDDDRIEVSVSISRDEFEIHFPQPWIQQDTITLADSLQTTDTVQFRGVRMRTRDDLSTQMYRDEVKDWLREEAERQEMELRRSDLEAESENICREDRSNTV
;
A
#
# COMPACT_ATOMS: atom_id res chain seq x y z
N MET A 1 -32.67 -14.86 46.73
CA MET A 1 -33.15 -14.61 45.35
C MET A 1 -33.07 -13.10 45.13
N SER A 2 -31.85 -12.63 44.89
CA SER A 2 -31.53 -11.23 44.58
C SER A 2 -30.56 -11.32 43.41
N ALA A 3 -31.01 -10.84 42.26
CA ALA A 3 -30.29 -10.93 41.01
C ALA A 3 -28.92 -10.27 41.13
N ASP A 4 -27.93 -10.93 40.53
CA ASP A 4 -26.60 -10.40 40.23
C ASP A 4 -26.75 -9.10 39.42
N GLU A 5 -26.64 -7.95 40.10
CA GLU A 5 -26.21 -6.72 39.44
C GLU A 5 -24.70 -6.78 39.31
N ASP A 6 -24.24 -7.35 38.19
CA ASP A 6 -22.90 -7.11 37.65
C ASP A 6 -22.73 -5.59 37.52
N LEU A 7 -21.98 -4.99 38.46
CA LEU A 7 -21.51 -3.62 38.33
C LEU A 7 -20.71 -3.50 37.02
N ASP A 8 -21.35 -2.89 36.02
CA ASP A 8 -20.70 -2.32 34.83
C ASP A 8 -19.67 -1.29 35.31
N LEU A 9 -18.46 -1.75 35.66
CA LEU A 9 -17.31 -0.87 35.93
C LEU A 9 -16.90 -0.24 34.60
N PRO A 10 -17.01 1.10 34.43
CA PRO A 10 -16.42 1.78 33.29
C PRO A 10 -14.90 1.58 33.29
N PHE A 11 -14.27 1.63 32.11
CA PHE A 11 -12.81 1.53 31.93
C PHE A 11 -12.01 2.67 32.59
N TYR A 12 -12.64 3.56 33.37
CA TYR A 12 -12.00 4.63 34.10
C TYR A 12 -12.61 4.83 35.48
N ASP A 13 -11.74 4.78 36.48
CA ASP A 13 -11.61 5.88 37.44
C ASP A 13 -10.11 6.03 37.76
N ASP A 14 -9.57 7.21 37.40
CA ASP A 14 -8.24 7.76 37.69
C ASP A 14 -6.99 6.91 37.35
N TYR A 15 -6.20 7.40 36.37
CA TYR A 15 -4.87 6.86 36.08
C TYR A 15 -3.83 7.06 37.20
N PHE A 16 -4.18 7.83 38.23
CA PHE A 16 -3.46 7.95 39.51
C PHE A 16 -4.27 7.47 40.73
N GLY A 17 -5.42 6.83 40.47
CA GLY A 17 -6.42 6.52 41.48
C GLY A 17 -6.21 5.22 42.25
N PRO A 18 -7.06 4.96 43.25
CA PRO A 18 -6.98 3.80 44.12
C PRO A 18 -7.21 2.44 43.42
N ASN A 19 -7.65 2.43 42.16
CA ASN A 19 -8.13 1.24 41.43
C ASN A 19 -7.08 0.52 40.56
N LYS A 20 -5.82 0.98 40.49
CA LYS A 20 -4.75 0.28 39.72
C LYS A 20 -4.35 -1.04 40.40
N PRO A 21 -4.24 -2.18 39.68
CA PRO A 21 -3.88 -3.46 40.29
C PRO A 21 -2.50 -3.44 40.93
N LEU A 22 -2.37 -4.09 42.10
CA LEU A 22 -1.08 -4.47 42.68
C LEU A 22 -0.34 -5.42 41.70
N ALA A 23 0.99 -5.34 41.69
CA ALA A 23 1.80 -6.27 40.89
C ALA A 23 1.53 -7.71 41.34
N LEU A 24 1.52 -8.66 40.40
CA LEU A 24 1.31 -10.08 40.71
C LEU A 24 2.38 -10.67 41.64
N SER A 25 3.58 -10.07 41.66
CA SER A 25 4.66 -10.35 42.62
C SER A 25 4.38 -9.87 44.04
N ASP A 26 3.49 -8.88 44.18
CA ASP A 26 3.26 -8.12 45.41
C ASP A 26 2.00 -8.57 46.16
N ILE A 27 1.20 -9.44 45.54
CA ILE A 27 0.17 -10.20 46.23
C ILE A 27 0.91 -11.36 46.90
N ASP A 28 0.97 -11.38 48.24
CA ASP A 28 1.74 -12.32 49.07
C ASP A 28 1.57 -13.80 48.64
N THR A 29 2.29 -14.21 47.61
CA THR A 29 2.38 -15.61 47.14
C THR A 29 3.26 -16.41 48.09
N ALA A 30 4.14 -15.75 48.84
CA ALA A 30 4.88 -16.32 49.96
C ALA A 30 3.96 -16.87 51.08
N SER A 31 2.74 -16.33 51.21
CA SER A 31 1.71 -16.86 52.12
C SER A 31 0.91 -18.02 51.53
N ILE A 32 1.07 -18.35 50.25
CA ILE A 32 0.38 -19.48 49.60
C ILE A 32 1.26 -20.75 49.67
N ASN A 33 2.58 -20.60 49.53
CA ASN A 33 3.52 -21.73 49.57
C ASN A 33 4.00 -22.12 50.98
N SER A 34 3.69 -21.33 52.01
CA SER A 34 4.09 -21.61 53.42
C SER A 34 2.97 -22.19 54.28
N ILE A 35 1.82 -22.56 53.70
CA ILE A 35 0.61 -22.92 54.45
C ILE A 35 0.03 -24.25 53.96
N ASP A 36 0.79 -25.33 54.18
CA ASP A 36 0.25 -26.70 54.18
C ASP A 36 -0.03 -27.21 55.61
N SER A 37 0.03 -26.33 56.61
CA SER A 37 -0.21 -26.66 58.02
C SER A 37 -1.12 -25.64 58.72
N ALA A 38 -2.38 -25.54 58.30
CA ALA A 38 -3.38 -24.76 59.05
C ALA A 38 -4.70 -25.52 59.18
N GLY A 39 -5.04 -25.89 60.41
CA GLY A 39 -6.23 -26.68 60.77
C GLY A 39 -7.43 -25.87 61.25
N SER A 40 -7.51 -24.55 61.00
CA SER A 40 -8.62 -23.70 61.46
C SER A 40 -9.50 -23.18 60.32
N GLU A 41 -10.82 -23.09 60.58
CA GLU A 41 -11.83 -22.60 59.64
C GLU A 41 -11.60 -21.13 59.21
N SER A 42 -10.99 -20.32 60.08
CA SER A 42 -10.57 -18.94 59.78
C SER A 42 -9.45 -18.87 58.73
N ASP A 43 -8.53 -19.84 58.72
CA ASP A 43 -7.43 -19.87 57.74
C ASP A 43 -7.94 -20.26 56.35
N LEU A 44 -8.94 -21.15 56.27
CA LEU A 44 -9.63 -21.52 55.02
C LEU A 44 -10.42 -20.34 54.41
N ILE A 45 -11.09 -19.53 55.24
CA ILE A 45 -11.79 -18.31 54.79
C ILE A 45 -10.77 -17.29 54.28
N ARG A 46 -9.65 -17.12 54.99
CA ARG A 46 -8.55 -16.23 54.57
C ARG A 46 -7.92 -16.70 53.26
N GLN A 47 -7.70 -18.01 53.09
CA GLN A 47 -7.22 -18.63 51.84
C GLN A 47 -8.17 -18.38 50.66
N ARG A 48 -9.48 -18.58 50.83
CA ARG A 48 -10.48 -18.29 49.77
C ARG A 48 -10.49 -16.81 49.39
N SER A 49 -10.43 -15.91 50.38
CA SER A 49 -10.34 -14.47 50.17
C SER A 49 -9.10 -14.09 49.36
N VAL A 50 -7.92 -14.57 49.77
CA VAL A 50 -6.64 -14.29 49.08
C VAL A 50 -6.66 -14.84 47.66
N ARG A 51 -7.14 -16.08 47.46
CA ARG A 51 -7.26 -16.69 46.13
C ARG A 51 -8.21 -15.93 45.21
N SER A 52 -9.36 -15.47 45.73
CA SER A 52 -10.28 -14.62 44.97
C SER A 52 -9.66 -13.28 44.55
N ARG A 53 -8.84 -12.66 45.41
CA ARG A 53 -8.12 -11.42 45.11
C ARG A 53 -7.03 -11.63 44.06
N VAL A 54 -6.30 -12.75 44.14
CA VAL A 54 -5.30 -13.14 43.13
C VAL A 54 -5.96 -13.39 41.78
N ASP A 55 -7.08 -14.12 41.75
CA ASP A 55 -7.80 -14.44 40.51
C ASP A 55 -8.42 -13.18 39.90
N HIS A 56 -8.94 -12.26 40.73
CA HIS A 56 -9.42 -10.96 40.29
C HIS A 56 -8.27 -10.11 39.71
N ALA A 57 -7.13 -10.02 40.40
CA ALA A 57 -5.97 -9.30 39.91
C ALA A 57 -5.40 -9.89 38.60
N ARG A 58 -5.38 -11.22 38.44
CA ARG A 58 -5.00 -11.87 37.18
C ARG A 58 -5.92 -11.50 36.04
N ARG A 59 -7.24 -11.47 36.28
CA ARG A 59 -8.21 -11.06 35.26
C ARG A 59 -7.96 -9.60 34.86
N LEU A 60 -7.77 -8.70 35.83
CA LEU A 60 -7.50 -7.29 35.57
C LEU A 60 -6.21 -7.09 34.77
N TRP A 61 -5.13 -7.78 35.14
CA TRP A 61 -3.88 -7.76 34.37
C TRP A 61 -4.03 -8.31 32.95
N LYS A 62 -4.81 -9.38 32.77
CA LYS A 62 -5.11 -9.92 31.43
C LYS A 62 -5.84 -8.89 30.56
N PHE A 63 -6.78 -8.14 31.14
CA PHE A 63 -7.43 -7.02 30.44
C PHE A 63 -6.44 -5.90 30.10
N ASN A 64 -5.59 -5.48 31.05
CA ASN A 64 -4.55 -4.48 30.79
C ASN A 64 -3.60 -4.91 29.66
N TYR A 65 -3.21 -6.19 29.60
CA TYR A 65 -2.37 -6.70 28.51
C TYR A 65 -3.08 -6.66 27.16
N GLN A 66 -4.37 -7.02 27.15
CA GLN A 66 -5.18 -6.96 25.94
C GLN A 66 -5.36 -5.51 25.48
N GLU A 67 -5.69 -4.59 26.37
CA GLU A 67 -5.85 -3.16 26.07
C GLU A 67 -4.55 -2.52 25.59
N ALA A 68 -3.44 -2.76 26.30
CA ALA A 68 -2.11 -2.29 25.88
C ALA A 68 -1.71 -2.85 24.51
N SER A 69 -2.08 -4.10 24.20
CA SER A 69 -1.84 -4.68 22.88
C SER A 69 -2.67 -4.00 21.79
N ILE A 70 -3.91 -3.59 22.10
CA ILE A 70 -4.78 -2.84 21.19
C ILE A 70 -4.20 -1.46 20.93
N TYR A 71 -3.73 -0.73 21.95
CA TYR A 71 -3.07 0.57 21.75
C TYR A 71 -1.84 0.46 20.83
N LEU A 72 -1.01 -0.57 20.99
CA LEU A 72 0.12 -0.80 20.09
C LEU A 72 -0.33 -1.16 18.66
N GLN A 73 -1.43 -1.90 18.51
CA GLN A 73 -2.00 -2.20 17.19
C GLN A 73 -2.57 -0.95 16.52
N GLU A 74 -3.35 -0.13 17.25
CA GLU A 74 -3.90 1.14 16.79
C GLU A 74 -2.78 2.13 16.41
N GLY A 75 -1.73 2.22 17.24
CA GLY A 75 -0.53 3.00 16.95
C GLY A 75 0.18 2.54 15.69
N GLY A 76 0.32 1.23 15.51
CA GLY A 76 0.92 0.62 14.32
C GLY A 76 0.11 0.82 13.04
N ASN A 77 -1.22 0.77 13.13
CA ASN A 77 -2.16 0.90 12.01
C ASN A 77 -2.52 2.37 11.69
N ASN A 78 -2.18 3.31 12.58
CA ASN A 78 -2.58 4.72 12.52
C ASN A 78 -4.11 4.89 12.63
N ASP A 79 -4.70 4.21 13.61
CA ASP A 79 -6.08 4.39 14.02
C ASP A 79 -6.15 5.39 15.18
N LYS A 80 -7.15 6.27 15.17
CA LYS A 80 -7.29 7.31 16.19
C LYS A 80 -7.68 6.71 17.53
N PHE A 81 -7.04 7.16 18.61
CA PHE A 81 -7.39 6.71 19.96
C PHE A 81 -8.78 7.14 20.45
N ASP A 82 -9.42 8.13 19.80
CA ASP A 82 -10.83 8.51 20.07
C ASP A 82 -11.81 7.34 19.85
N THR A 83 -11.39 6.36 19.04
CA THR A 83 -12.21 5.21 18.67
C THR A 83 -11.93 3.97 19.52
N HIS A 84 -11.06 4.09 20.51
CA HIS A 84 -10.64 2.97 21.34
C HIS A 84 -11.83 2.30 22.06
N PRO A 85 -11.94 0.96 22.10
CA PRO A 85 -13.03 0.28 22.77
C PRO A 85 -12.97 0.45 24.30
N HIS A 86 -13.61 1.49 24.83
CA HIS A 86 -13.67 1.79 26.27
C HIS A 86 -14.68 0.95 27.08
N SER A 87 -15.36 -0.03 26.48
CA SER A 87 -16.34 -0.85 27.22
C SER A 87 -16.26 -2.32 26.84
N HIS A 88 -16.50 -3.19 27.83
CA HIS A 88 -16.51 -4.64 27.63
C HIS A 88 -17.57 -5.09 26.59
N LYS A 89 -18.65 -4.32 26.44
CA LYS A 89 -19.72 -4.55 25.44
C LYS A 89 -19.26 -4.23 24.00
N ALA A 90 -18.28 -3.34 23.83
CA ALA A 90 -17.76 -2.93 22.53
C ALA A 90 -16.59 -3.80 22.03
N LEU A 91 -15.84 -4.43 22.95
CA LEU A 91 -14.67 -5.25 22.63
C LEU A 91 -14.96 -6.43 21.66
N PRO A 92 -16.06 -7.21 21.80
CA PRO A 92 -16.35 -8.29 20.84
C PRO A 92 -16.61 -7.77 19.42
N ALA A 93 -17.29 -6.61 19.30
CA ALA A 93 -17.54 -5.99 18.01
C ALA A 93 -16.23 -5.49 17.38
N TYR A 94 -15.35 -4.90 18.17
CA TYR A 94 -14.01 -4.50 17.74
C TYR A 94 -13.21 -5.70 17.21
N LEU A 95 -13.12 -6.77 18.01
CA LEU A 95 -12.36 -7.97 17.66
C LEU A 95 -12.91 -8.67 16.41
N LEU A 96 -14.22 -8.66 16.21
CA LEU A 96 -14.86 -9.24 15.03
C LEU A 96 -14.56 -8.45 13.75
N VAL A 97 -14.65 -7.11 13.82
CA VAL A 97 -14.36 -6.23 12.68
C VAL A 97 -12.87 -6.30 12.29
N HIS A 98 -11.97 -6.49 13.25
CA HIS A 98 -10.53 -6.54 13.01
C HIS A 98 -10.01 -7.94 12.62
N GLN A 99 -10.89 -8.89 12.30
CA GLN A 99 -10.48 -10.18 11.75
C GLN A 99 -10.15 -10.08 10.25
N THR A 100 -9.19 -10.90 9.81
CA THR A 100 -8.76 -10.96 8.41
C THR A 100 -9.89 -11.33 7.45
N TRP A 101 -10.77 -12.26 7.82
CA TRP A 101 -11.91 -12.66 6.99
C TRP A 101 -12.86 -11.49 6.73
N PHE A 102 -13.09 -10.63 7.73
CA PHE A 102 -13.95 -9.46 7.59
C PHE A 102 -13.35 -8.43 6.62
N TYR A 103 -12.03 -8.21 6.67
CA TYR A 103 -11.34 -7.36 5.71
C TYR A 103 -11.37 -7.91 4.28
N VAL A 104 -11.26 -9.23 4.12
CA VAL A 104 -11.35 -9.88 2.79
C VAL A 104 -12.78 -9.77 2.25
N MET A 105 -13.79 -9.94 3.10
CA MET A 105 -15.19 -9.77 2.72
C MET A 105 -15.48 -8.34 2.23
N ASP A 106 -15.09 -7.32 2.99
CA ASP A 106 -15.27 -5.90 2.60
C ASP A 106 -14.57 -5.58 1.27
N LEU A 107 -13.34 -6.07 1.07
CA LEU A 107 -12.62 -5.93 -0.19
C LEU A 107 -13.35 -6.64 -1.35
N ALA A 108 -13.79 -7.89 -1.14
CA ALA A 108 -14.48 -8.67 -2.16
C ALA A 108 -15.81 -8.03 -2.57
N VAL A 109 -16.61 -7.55 -1.61
CA VAL A 109 -17.88 -6.86 -1.88
C VAL A 109 -17.64 -5.54 -2.62
N SER A 110 -16.62 -4.77 -2.22
CA SER A 110 -16.25 -3.54 -2.90
C SER A 110 -15.80 -3.81 -4.34
N LEU A 111 -14.96 -4.82 -4.57
CA LEU A 111 -14.54 -5.22 -5.92
C LEU A 111 -15.69 -5.74 -6.77
N LEU A 112 -16.63 -6.49 -6.18
CA LEU A 112 -17.84 -6.95 -6.85
C LEU A 112 -18.71 -5.76 -7.30
N LEU A 113 -18.88 -4.74 -6.44
CA LEU A 113 -19.65 -3.53 -6.77
C LEU A 113 -19.02 -2.73 -7.93
N LEU A 114 -17.68 -2.66 -7.99
CA LEU A 114 -16.97 -2.06 -9.11
C LEU A 114 -17.08 -2.93 -10.38
N GLY A 115 -16.91 -4.24 -10.24
CA GLY A 115 -16.99 -5.21 -11.35
C GLY A 115 -18.37 -5.28 -12.01
N LEU A 116 -19.43 -5.00 -11.27
CA LEU A 116 -20.79 -4.86 -11.78
C LEU A 116 -20.90 -3.83 -12.93
N ALA A 117 -20.02 -2.82 -12.99
CA ALA A 117 -19.98 -1.86 -14.09
C ALA A 117 -19.71 -2.49 -15.47
N LEU A 118 -19.13 -3.70 -15.54
CA LEU A 118 -18.92 -4.44 -16.79
C LEU A 118 -20.22 -5.01 -17.39
N PHE A 119 -21.20 -5.29 -16.53
CA PHE A 119 -22.43 -6.02 -16.87
C PHE A 119 -23.68 -5.15 -16.91
N GLU A 120 -23.60 -3.97 -16.32
CA GLU A 120 -24.69 -3.01 -16.27
C GLU A 120 -24.72 -2.12 -17.52
N PRO A 121 -25.89 -1.74 -18.03
CA PRO A 121 -25.96 -0.85 -19.19
C PRO A 121 -25.34 0.52 -18.87
N PRO A 122 -24.50 1.06 -19.77
CA PRO A 122 -24.05 0.45 -21.03
C PRO A 122 -22.93 -0.59 -20.79
N ALA A 123 -23.20 -1.82 -21.20
CA ALA A 123 -22.48 -3.02 -20.74
C ALA A 123 -21.57 -3.56 -21.82
N PHE A 124 -20.41 -4.09 -21.41
CA PHE A 124 -19.60 -4.93 -22.31
C PHE A 124 -20.31 -6.27 -22.59
N TYR A 125 -20.88 -6.87 -21.54
CA TYR A 125 -21.72 -8.06 -21.64
C TYR A 125 -23.06 -7.83 -20.93
N SER A 126 -24.15 -7.73 -21.69
CA SER A 126 -25.47 -7.40 -21.14
C SER A 126 -26.04 -8.56 -20.33
N ILE A 127 -26.24 -8.35 -19.03
CA ILE A 127 -26.98 -9.24 -18.13
C ILE A 127 -28.35 -8.63 -17.84
N ASP A 128 -29.36 -9.48 -17.58
CA ASP A 128 -30.70 -9.04 -17.20
C ASP A 128 -30.70 -8.08 -16.00
N ILE A 129 -31.59 -7.09 -16.07
CA ILE A 129 -31.70 -6.00 -15.09
C ILE A 129 -31.97 -6.52 -13.68
N ALA A 130 -32.78 -7.56 -13.56
CA ALA A 130 -33.10 -8.20 -12.29
C ALA A 130 -31.86 -8.85 -11.64
N ILE A 131 -30.95 -9.43 -12.42
CA ILE A 131 -29.77 -10.12 -11.91
C ILE A 131 -28.75 -9.09 -11.42
N HIS A 132 -28.37 -8.12 -12.25
CA HIS A 132 -27.39 -7.12 -11.81
C HIS A 132 -27.93 -6.25 -10.68
N GLY A 133 -29.23 -5.90 -10.69
CA GLY A 133 -29.87 -5.12 -9.64
C GLY A 133 -29.96 -5.86 -8.31
N SER A 134 -30.21 -7.18 -8.33
CA SER A 134 -30.22 -8.00 -7.11
C SER A 134 -28.82 -8.21 -6.54
N LEU A 135 -27.80 -8.38 -7.39
CA LEU A 135 -26.40 -8.44 -6.98
C LEU A 135 -25.92 -7.12 -6.36
N GLU A 136 -26.29 -5.98 -6.97
CA GLU A 136 -26.01 -4.65 -6.41
C GLU A 136 -26.66 -4.47 -5.04
N LEU A 137 -27.95 -4.83 -4.89
CA LEU A 137 -28.66 -4.75 -3.61
C LEU A 137 -28.00 -5.64 -2.55
N PHE A 138 -27.63 -6.87 -2.90
CA PHE A 138 -26.94 -7.80 -1.99
C PHE A 138 -25.61 -7.22 -1.50
N ALA A 139 -24.80 -6.67 -2.41
CA ALA A 139 -23.52 -6.04 -2.06
C ALA A 139 -23.73 -4.83 -1.12
N LEU A 140 -24.71 -3.98 -1.40
CA LEU A 140 -25.03 -2.81 -0.57
C LEU A 140 -25.55 -3.22 0.82
N VAL A 141 -26.31 -4.31 0.95
CA VAL A 141 -26.74 -4.84 2.25
C VAL A 141 -25.54 -5.32 3.07
N LEU A 142 -24.59 -6.04 2.47
CA LEU A 142 -23.38 -6.48 3.17
C LEU A 142 -22.54 -5.29 3.68
N LEU A 143 -22.36 -4.26 2.85
CA LEU A 143 -21.71 -3.00 3.26
C LEU A 143 -22.49 -2.27 4.36
N GLY A 144 -23.83 -2.36 4.34
CA GLY A 144 -24.71 -1.82 5.38
C GLY A 144 -24.51 -2.51 6.73
N VAL A 145 -24.40 -3.85 6.73
CA VAL A 145 -24.09 -4.63 7.94
C VAL A 145 -22.72 -4.25 8.51
N GLU A 146 -21.73 -4.04 7.64
CA GLU A 146 -20.39 -3.60 8.04
C GLU A 146 -20.42 -2.23 8.74
N LEU A 147 -21.13 -1.26 8.18
CA LEU A 147 -21.33 0.05 8.80
C LEU A 147 -22.10 -0.05 10.12
N GLY A 148 -23.08 -0.95 10.21
CA GLY A 148 -23.83 -1.22 11.46
C GLY A 148 -22.92 -1.75 12.57
N LEU A 149 -22.01 -2.67 12.26
CA LEU A 149 -21.00 -3.18 13.21
C LEU A 149 -20.01 -2.09 13.64
N LYS A 150 -19.57 -1.24 12.70
CA LYS A 150 -18.75 -0.05 13.01
C LYS A 150 -19.48 0.91 13.94
N MET A 151 -20.77 1.18 13.69
CA MET A 151 -21.59 2.06 14.55
C MET A 151 -21.74 1.47 15.96
N ARG A 152 -21.86 0.14 16.10
CA ARG A 152 -21.96 -0.53 17.41
C ARG A 152 -20.70 -0.38 18.25
N TRP A 153 -19.52 -0.45 17.65
CA TRP A 153 -18.25 -0.29 18.36
C TRP A 153 -17.92 1.19 18.64
N LEU A 154 -18.06 2.07 17.65
CA LEU A 154 -17.72 3.50 17.77
C LEU A 154 -18.74 4.30 18.62
N GLY A 155 -19.99 3.85 18.64
CA GLY A 155 -21.11 4.63 19.17
C GLY A 155 -21.63 5.69 18.18
N PRO A 156 -22.89 6.12 18.32
CA PRO A 156 -23.56 6.95 17.32
C PRO A 156 -22.97 8.36 17.17
N LYS A 157 -22.51 8.97 18.28
CA LYS A 157 -21.90 10.32 18.26
C LYS A 157 -20.58 10.32 17.49
N ALA A 158 -19.66 9.42 17.83
CA ALA A 158 -18.37 9.31 17.15
C ALA A 158 -18.51 8.85 15.70
N PHE A 159 -19.50 7.98 15.42
CA PHE A 159 -19.82 7.57 14.06
C PHE A 159 -20.26 8.75 13.18
N ALA A 160 -21.12 9.63 13.72
CA ALA A 160 -21.64 10.80 13.02
C ALA A 160 -20.62 11.93 12.84
N THR A 161 -19.70 12.12 13.79
CA THR A 161 -18.64 13.13 13.68
C THR A 161 -17.54 12.71 12.70
N HIS A 162 -17.35 11.41 12.48
CA HIS A 162 -16.32 10.90 11.59
C HIS A 162 -16.71 11.06 10.11
N LYS A 163 -16.17 12.10 9.46
CA LYS A 163 -16.49 12.52 8.08
C LYS A 163 -16.48 11.38 7.05
N ARG A 164 -15.52 10.45 7.14
CA ARG A 164 -15.34 9.37 6.14
C ARG A 164 -16.46 8.34 6.21
N THR A 165 -16.83 7.91 7.41
CA THR A 165 -17.93 6.95 7.62
C THR A 165 -19.25 7.58 7.24
N MET A 166 -19.44 8.88 7.51
CA MET A 166 -20.62 9.61 7.07
C MET A 166 -20.74 9.70 5.55
N ILE A 167 -19.65 10.02 4.83
CA ILE A 167 -19.66 10.01 3.36
C ILE A 167 -19.99 8.60 2.83
N LYS A 168 -19.37 7.54 3.36
CA LYS A 168 -19.68 6.13 2.99
C LYS A 168 -21.16 5.81 3.24
N THR A 169 -21.73 6.28 4.35
CA THR A 169 -23.13 6.05 4.73
C THR A 169 -24.10 6.78 3.79
N VAL A 170 -23.85 8.07 3.50
CA VAL A 170 -24.69 8.85 2.58
C VAL A 170 -24.67 8.25 1.18
N THR A 171 -23.49 7.90 0.66
CA THR A 171 -23.37 7.23 -0.65
C THR A 171 -24.11 5.89 -0.66
N LEU A 172 -23.97 5.09 0.39
CA LEU A 172 -24.69 3.81 0.51
C LEU A 172 -26.20 3.99 0.47
N VAL A 173 -26.74 4.96 1.21
CA VAL A 173 -28.20 5.22 1.24
C VAL A 173 -28.71 5.67 -0.13
N VAL A 174 -28.00 6.58 -0.80
CA VAL A 174 -28.37 7.04 -2.15
C VAL A 174 -28.36 5.88 -3.14
N MET A 175 -27.29 5.09 -3.15
CA MET A 175 -27.17 3.94 -4.05
C MET A 175 -28.18 2.83 -3.76
N PHE A 176 -28.50 2.59 -2.49
CA PHE A 176 -29.51 1.61 -2.09
C PHE A 176 -30.91 2.03 -2.56
N ALA A 177 -31.27 3.30 -2.40
CA ALA A 177 -32.52 3.84 -2.90
C ALA A 177 -32.61 3.72 -4.43
N GLU A 178 -31.54 4.04 -5.14
CA GLU A 178 -31.48 3.95 -6.60
C GLU A 178 -31.57 2.51 -7.11
N ALA A 179 -30.87 1.56 -6.47
CA ALA A 179 -30.94 0.14 -6.82
C ALA A 179 -32.37 -0.41 -6.68
N ILE A 180 -33.09 0.00 -5.62
CA ILE A 180 -34.51 -0.34 -5.45
C ILE A 180 -35.36 0.28 -6.57
N ILE A 181 -35.13 1.55 -6.92
CA ILE A 181 -35.87 2.23 -8.00
C ILE A 181 -35.66 1.51 -9.34
N VAL A 182 -34.43 1.07 -9.65
CA VAL A 182 -34.12 0.30 -10.87
C VAL A 182 -34.84 -1.03 -10.89
N LEU A 183 -34.84 -1.77 -9.76
CA LEU A 183 -35.53 -3.05 -9.63
C LEU A 183 -37.06 -2.90 -9.75
N ILE A 184 -37.65 -1.83 -9.23
CA ILE A 184 -39.09 -1.59 -9.35
C ILE A 184 -39.44 -1.20 -10.79
N ARG A 185 -38.65 -0.31 -11.41
CA ARG A 185 -38.94 0.21 -12.75
C ARG A 185 -38.61 -0.77 -13.87
N GLN A 186 -37.78 -1.78 -13.61
CA GLN A 186 -37.24 -2.72 -14.60
C GLN A 186 -36.60 -2.01 -15.82
N LYS A 187 -36.12 -0.78 -15.60
CA LYS A 187 -35.47 0.07 -16.60
C LYS A 187 -34.37 0.88 -15.93
N SER A 188 -33.17 0.80 -16.48
CA SER A 188 -32.05 1.65 -16.08
C SER A 188 -32.29 3.08 -16.52
N HIS A 189 -32.16 4.03 -15.60
CA HIS A 189 -32.10 5.45 -15.91
C HIS A 189 -30.63 5.89 -16.00
N ILE A 190 -30.38 7.19 -16.16
CA ILE A 190 -29.01 7.73 -16.12
C ILE A 190 -28.48 7.62 -14.69
N ARG A 191 -27.47 6.80 -14.46
CA ARG A 191 -26.98 6.45 -13.12
C ARG A 191 -25.57 6.96 -12.85
N VAL A 192 -25.43 8.28 -12.79
CA VAL A 192 -24.13 8.96 -12.52
C VAL A 192 -23.58 8.62 -11.13
N THR A 193 -24.44 8.25 -10.17
CA THR A 193 -24.06 7.84 -8.82
C THR A 193 -23.11 6.66 -8.78
N ARG A 194 -23.08 5.81 -9.83
CA ARG A 194 -22.10 4.72 -9.96
C ARG A 194 -20.66 5.21 -9.90
N ALA A 195 -20.39 6.45 -10.31
CA ALA A 195 -19.06 7.06 -10.24
C ALA A 195 -18.53 7.18 -8.80
N LEU A 196 -19.42 7.09 -7.79
CA LEU A 196 -19.06 7.14 -6.37
C LEU A 196 -18.72 5.75 -5.77
N ARG A 197 -18.94 4.64 -6.49
CA ARG A 197 -18.63 3.27 -6.03
C ARG A 197 -17.19 3.06 -5.54
N PRO A 198 -16.15 3.66 -6.15
CA PRO A 198 -14.78 3.52 -5.67
C PRO A 198 -14.57 3.94 -4.22
N ILE A 199 -15.47 4.74 -3.63
CA ILE A 199 -15.38 5.15 -2.21
C ILE A 199 -15.41 3.96 -1.26
N PHE A 200 -16.12 2.88 -1.62
CA PHE A 200 -16.18 1.65 -0.83
C PHE A 200 -14.84 0.91 -0.85
N LEU A 201 -14.21 0.81 -2.03
CA LEU A 201 -12.88 0.26 -2.19
C LEU A 201 -11.83 1.08 -1.41
N ILE A 202 -11.90 2.42 -1.48
CA ILE A 202 -10.98 3.32 -0.79
C ILE A 202 -11.07 3.19 0.74
N ASP A 203 -12.27 2.94 1.30
CA ASP A 203 -12.43 2.78 2.75
C ASP A 203 -11.91 1.44 3.27
N SER A 204 -11.68 0.47 2.38
CA SER A 204 -11.23 -0.87 2.75
C SER A 204 -9.85 -0.89 3.43
N HIS A 205 -9.65 -1.86 4.33
CA HIS A 205 -8.42 -2.01 5.11
C HIS A 205 -7.18 -2.21 4.22
N TYR A 206 -7.26 -3.09 3.21
CA TYR A 206 -6.14 -3.39 2.31
C TYR A 206 -5.79 -2.22 1.36
N CYS A 207 -6.77 -1.36 1.05
CA CYS A 207 -6.59 -0.18 0.21
C CYS A 207 -6.15 1.07 1.00
N GLY A 208 -5.65 0.90 2.22
CA GLY A 208 -5.14 2.01 3.04
C GLY A 208 -4.02 2.82 2.37
N GLY A 209 -3.20 2.18 1.53
CA GLY A 209 -2.18 2.84 0.70
C GLY A 209 -2.80 3.77 -0.35
N VAL A 210 -3.76 3.26 -1.13
CA VAL A 210 -4.52 4.01 -2.13
C VAL A 210 -5.22 5.21 -1.50
N ARG A 211 -5.90 5.00 -0.37
CA ARG A 211 -6.57 6.06 0.41
C ARG A 211 -5.62 7.17 0.83
N ARG A 212 -4.41 6.79 1.26
CA ARG A 212 -3.36 7.73 1.66
C ARG A 212 -2.89 8.57 0.48
N THR A 213 -2.66 7.95 -0.68
CA THR A 213 -2.26 8.61 -1.92
C THR A 213 -3.35 9.58 -2.41
N LEU A 214 -4.61 9.13 -2.48
CA LEU A 214 -5.72 9.97 -2.93
C LEU A 214 -5.92 11.19 -2.03
N ARG A 215 -5.81 11.01 -0.71
CA ARG A 215 -5.85 12.13 0.25
C ARG A 215 -4.72 13.11 0.01
N GLN A 216 -3.50 12.64 -0.25
CA GLN A 216 -2.35 13.51 -0.53
C GLN A 216 -2.60 14.33 -1.80
N ILE A 217 -3.12 13.69 -2.86
CA ILE A 217 -3.49 14.39 -4.11
C ILE A 217 -4.51 15.50 -3.86
N LEU A 218 -5.56 15.21 -3.08
CA LEU A 218 -6.59 16.20 -2.76
C LEU A 218 -6.08 17.31 -1.83
N GLN A 219 -5.11 17.02 -0.96
CA GLN A 219 -4.50 18.00 -0.06
C GLN A 219 -3.51 18.93 -0.77
N SER A 220 -2.86 18.47 -1.83
CA SER A 220 -2.00 19.31 -2.67
C SER A 220 -2.77 20.18 -3.67
N LEU A 221 -4.08 19.93 -3.87
CA LEU A 221 -4.87 20.64 -4.86
C LEU A 221 -5.00 22.17 -4.65
N PRO A 222 -5.16 22.73 -3.43
CA PRO A 222 -5.43 24.16 -3.29
C PRO A 222 -4.33 25.08 -3.87
N PRO A 223 -3.03 24.92 -3.55
CA PRO A 223 -1.97 25.73 -4.16
C PRO A 223 -1.87 25.57 -5.70
N ILE A 224 -2.24 24.40 -6.20
CA ILE A 224 -2.24 24.09 -7.63
C ILE A 224 -3.36 24.86 -8.34
N LEU A 225 -4.53 24.98 -7.71
CA LEU A 225 -5.65 25.76 -8.26
C LEU A 225 -5.28 27.25 -8.41
N ASP A 226 -4.55 27.82 -7.45
CA ASP A 226 -4.10 29.22 -7.54
C ASP A 226 -3.18 29.44 -8.75
N MET A 227 -2.23 28.53 -8.98
CA MET A 227 -1.34 28.57 -10.14
C MET A 227 -2.06 28.26 -11.46
N LEU A 228 -3.07 27.38 -11.44
CA LEU A 228 -3.92 27.09 -12.60
C LEU A 228 -4.74 28.32 -13.01
N VAL A 229 -5.25 29.10 -12.05
CA VAL A 229 -5.94 30.36 -12.34
C VAL A 229 -4.99 31.34 -13.04
N LEU A 230 -3.75 31.46 -12.58
CA LEU A 230 -2.73 32.28 -13.24
C LEU A 230 -2.47 31.82 -14.68
N LEU A 231 -2.33 30.51 -14.90
CA LEU A 231 -2.13 29.92 -16.22
C LEU A 231 -3.30 30.23 -17.17
N LEU A 232 -4.54 30.00 -16.72
CA LEU A 232 -5.74 30.26 -17.51
C LEU A 232 -5.91 31.75 -17.80
N PHE A 233 -5.48 32.63 -16.89
CA PHE A 233 -5.48 34.07 -17.10
C PHE A 233 -4.53 34.49 -18.23
N PHE A 234 -3.27 34.01 -18.23
CA PHE A 234 -2.34 34.27 -19.33
C PHE A 234 -2.83 33.67 -20.65
N MET A 235 -3.39 32.46 -20.61
CA MET A 235 -3.98 31.84 -21.80
C MET A 235 -5.12 32.67 -22.38
N LEU A 236 -5.99 33.23 -21.54
CA LEU A 236 -7.07 34.10 -21.97
C LEU A 236 -6.54 35.38 -22.65
N ILE A 237 -5.50 36.00 -22.10
CA ILE A 237 -4.84 37.17 -22.72
C ILE A 237 -4.32 36.82 -24.12
N PHE A 238 -3.60 35.71 -24.25
CA PHE A 238 -3.08 35.27 -25.54
C PHE A 238 -4.19 34.84 -26.51
N ALA A 239 -5.31 34.29 -26.02
CA ALA A 239 -6.46 33.95 -26.86
C ALA A 239 -7.11 35.21 -27.46
N ILE A 240 -7.27 36.26 -26.63
CA ILE A 240 -7.76 37.56 -27.09
C ILE A 240 -6.78 38.16 -28.11
N LEU A 241 -5.47 38.14 -27.81
CA LEU A 241 -4.44 38.67 -28.71
C LEU A 241 -4.39 37.91 -30.06
N GLY A 242 -4.42 36.58 -30.00
CA GLY A 242 -4.41 35.70 -31.17
C GLY A 242 -5.64 35.90 -32.05
N PHE A 243 -6.83 36.05 -31.43
CA PHE A 243 -8.04 36.42 -32.16
C PHE A 243 -7.86 37.73 -32.93
N TYR A 244 -7.38 38.80 -32.29
CA TYR A 244 -7.18 40.08 -32.99
C TYR A 244 -6.11 40.03 -34.09
N PHE A 245 -5.04 39.26 -33.91
CA PHE A 245 -3.96 39.15 -34.89
C PHE A 245 -4.30 38.26 -36.09
N PHE A 246 -5.01 37.15 -35.88
CA PHE A 246 -5.14 36.11 -36.90
C PHE A 246 -6.58 35.95 -37.45
N SER A 247 -7.61 36.45 -36.77
CA SER A 247 -8.99 36.43 -37.28
C SER A 247 -9.19 37.05 -38.68
N PRO A 248 -8.45 38.09 -39.11
CA PRO A 248 -8.57 38.62 -40.48
C PRO A 248 -8.21 37.61 -41.58
N ASN A 249 -7.42 36.57 -41.26
CA ASN A 249 -7.06 35.53 -42.22
C ASN A 249 -8.20 34.51 -42.37
N LYS A 250 -8.86 34.50 -43.53
CA LYS A 250 -9.96 33.56 -43.81
C LYS A 250 -9.49 32.10 -43.97
N ASP A 251 -8.23 31.91 -44.36
CA ASP A 251 -7.62 30.59 -44.55
C ASP A 251 -7.23 29.94 -43.21
N ASP A 252 -7.31 30.68 -42.10
CA ASP A 252 -7.04 30.19 -40.76
C ASP A 252 -8.33 29.62 -40.13
N PRO A 253 -8.39 28.30 -39.84
CA PRO A 253 -9.51 27.70 -39.14
C PRO A 253 -9.43 27.87 -37.61
N TYR A 254 -8.28 28.25 -37.05
CA TYR A 254 -7.98 28.14 -35.61
C TYR A 254 -8.39 29.40 -34.81
N PHE A 255 -8.24 30.59 -35.38
CA PHE A 255 -8.45 31.87 -34.68
C PHE A 255 -9.69 32.64 -35.15
N ARG A 256 -10.72 31.93 -35.63
CA ARG A 256 -11.94 32.54 -36.20
C ARG A 256 -12.84 33.19 -35.16
N THR A 257 -13.01 32.54 -34.01
CA THR A 257 -13.78 33.05 -32.88
C THR A 257 -12.91 33.08 -31.62
N LEU A 258 -13.35 33.82 -30.61
CA LEU A 258 -12.66 33.84 -29.31
C LEU A 258 -12.66 32.45 -28.65
N GLU A 259 -13.75 31.69 -28.81
CA GLU A 259 -13.87 30.31 -28.34
C GLU A 259 -12.84 29.39 -29.03
N ASP A 260 -12.78 29.42 -30.37
CA ASP A 260 -11.82 28.62 -31.13
C ASP A 260 -10.38 29.00 -30.78
N SER A 261 -10.11 30.31 -30.61
CA SER A 261 -8.79 30.80 -30.21
C SER A 261 -8.37 30.26 -28.84
N PHE A 262 -9.29 30.27 -27.86
CA PHE A 262 -9.02 29.74 -26.52
C PHE A 262 -8.79 28.23 -26.55
N ILE A 263 -9.65 27.46 -27.24
CA ILE A 263 -9.52 26.00 -27.35
C ILE A 263 -8.22 25.62 -28.05
N ASN A 264 -7.89 26.26 -29.18
CA ASN A 264 -6.68 25.94 -29.92
C ASN A 264 -5.40 26.31 -29.16
N LEU A 265 -5.42 27.39 -28.38
CA LEU A 265 -4.32 27.70 -27.47
C LEU A 265 -4.27 26.75 -26.28
N PHE A 266 -5.41 26.29 -25.76
CA PHE A 266 -5.42 25.25 -24.73
C PHE A 266 -4.82 23.93 -25.25
N VAL A 267 -5.09 23.55 -26.51
CA VAL A 267 -4.44 22.40 -27.14
C VAL A 267 -2.94 22.67 -27.41
N LEU A 268 -2.58 23.91 -27.76
CA LEU A 268 -1.19 24.31 -27.95
C LEU A 268 -0.39 24.31 -26.65
N LEU A 269 -1.02 24.58 -25.50
CA LEU A 269 -0.41 24.42 -24.17
C LEU A 269 0.18 23.01 -24.01
N THR A 270 -0.51 22.00 -24.57
CA THR A 270 -0.09 20.60 -24.50
C THR A 270 0.83 20.21 -25.67
N THR A 271 1.15 21.15 -26.56
CA THR A 271 1.92 20.96 -27.81
C THR A 271 1.32 19.96 -28.80
N ALA A 272 0.05 19.56 -28.65
CA ALA A 272 -0.54 18.47 -29.44
C ALA A 272 -0.90 18.87 -30.88
N ASN A 273 -1.10 20.15 -31.15
CA ASN A 273 -1.43 20.70 -32.47
C ASN A 273 -0.32 21.58 -33.06
N TYR A 274 0.90 21.52 -32.51
CA TYR A 274 2.08 22.18 -33.08
C TYR A 274 2.78 21.23 -34.05
N PRO A 275 3.14 21.66 -35.28
CA PRO A 275 3.16 23.04 -35.80
C PRO A 275 1.86 23.53 -36.44
N ASP A 276 0.86 22.67 -36.62
CA ASP A 276 -0.31 22.90 -37.49
C ASP A 276 -1.10 24.18 -37.19
N VAL A 277 -1.27 24.53 -35.92
CA VAL A 277 -1.97 25.76 -35.48
C VAL A 277 -1.28 27.05 -35.91
N MET A 278 0.05 27.02 -36.12
CA MET A 278 0.86 28.18 -36.51
C MET A 278 0.93 28.35 -38.03
N MET A 279 0.85 27.25 -38.78
CA MET A 279 1.20 27.23 -40.20
C MET A 279 0.41 28.23 -41.08
N PRO A 280 -0.92 28.43 -40.91
CA PRO A 280 -1.67 29.42 -41.68
C PRO A 280 -1.15 30.85 -41.46
N ALA A 281 -0.90 31.24 -40.21
CA ALA A 281 -0.37 32.55 -39.86
C ALA A 281 1.09 32.74 -40.29
N TYR A 282 1.90 31.68 -40.21
CA TYR A 282 3.31 31.71 -40.62
C TYR A 282 3.48 31.79 -42.15
N LYS A 283 2.57 31.16 -42.90
CA LYS A 283 2.52 31.27 -44.37
C LYS A 283 2.28 32.71 -44.81
N GLN A 284 1.49 33.49 -44.07
CA GLN A 284 1.25 34.91 -44.38
C GLN A 284 2.42 35.80 -43.98
N SER A 285 2.95 35.61 -42.77
CA SER A 285 4.09 36.37 -42.28
C SER A 285 4.98 35.51 -41.42
N ARG A 286 6.27 35.49 -41.75
CA ARG A 286 7.28 34.76 -40.95
C ARG A 286 7.33 35.28 -39.51
N TRP A 287 7.03 36.57 -39.29
CA TRP A 287 7.01 37.18 -37.96
C TRP A 287 5.88 36.66 -37.06
N SER A 288 4.82 36.06 -37.62
CA SER A 288 3.74 35.43 -36.84
C SER A 288 4.26 34.31 -35.93
N SER A 289 5.39 33.67 -36.28
CA SER A 289 6.05 32.68 -35.42
C SER A 289 6.44 33.23 -34.04
N MET A 290 6.73 34.54 -33.94
CA MET A 290 7.10 35.16 -32.65
C MET A 290 5.97 35.07 -31.63
N PHE A 291 4.71 35.15 -32.06
CA PHE A 291 3.56 34.99 -31.17
C PHE A 291 3.56 33.60 -30.52
N PHE A 292 3.72 32.54 -31.32
CA PHE A 292 3.69 31.16 -30.84
C PHE A 292 4.93 30.81 -30.01
N ILE A 293 6.11 31.30 -30.41
CA ILE A 293 7.35 31.13 -29.65
C ILE A 293 7.24 31.81 -28.28
N LEU A 294 6.70 33.03 -28.23
CA LEU A 294 6.48 33.76 -26.97
C LEU A 294 5.46 33.05 -26.09
N TYR A 295 4.34 32.59 -26.67
CA TYR A 295 3.32 31.81 -25.96
C TYR A 295 3.91 30.53 -25.35
N LEU A 296 4.62 29.72 -26.13
CA LEU A 296 5.23 28.48 -25.63
C LEU A 296 6.33 28.74 -24.59
N SER A 297 7.12 29.79 -24.76
CA SER A 297 8.16 30.15 -23.79
C SER A 297 7.57 30.56 -22.45
N LEU A 298 6.55 31.41 -22.47
CA LEU A 298 5.94 31.95 -21.26
C LEU A 298 4.97 30.96 -20.61
N VAL A 299 4.06 30.39 -21.38
CA VAL A 299 2.96 29.58 -20.84
C VAL A 299 3.39 28.13 -20.61
N LEU A 300 4.05 27.51 -21.59
CA LEU A 300 4.52 26.12 -21.44
C LEU A 300 5.80 26.03 -20.61
N TYR A 301 6.91 26.64 -21.06
CA TYR A 301 8.20 26.40 -20.38
C TYR A 301 8.34 27.11 -19.04
N PHE A 302 7.73 28.28 -18.86
CA PHE A 302 7.80 28.99 -17.59
C PHE A 302 6.63 28.62 -16.67
N LEU A 303 5.37 28.92 -17.05
CA LEU A 303 4.22 28.71 -16.14
C LEU A 303 3.92 27.23 -15.84
N MET A 304 3.92 26.32 -16.83
CA MET A 304 3.63 24.90 -16.54
C MET A 304 4.73 24.23 -15.70
N ASN A 305 6.00 24.58 -15.93
CA ASN A 305 7.09 24.04 -15.11
C ASN A 305 7.10 24.65 -13.70
N LEU A 306 6.72 25.92 -13.54
CA LEU A 306 6.50 26.53 -12.22
C LEU A 306 5.38 25.82 -11.46
N LEU A 307 4.26 25.52 -12.15
CA LEU A 307 3.17 24.74 -11.60
C LEU A 307 3.67 23.38 -11.09
N LEU A 308 4.43 22.65 -11.92
CA LEU A 308 5.03 21.37 -11.53
C LEU A 308 5.94 21.48 -10.30
N ALA A 309 6.75 22.54 -10.22
CA ALA A 309 7.63 22.77 -9.07
C ALA A 309 6.85 23.01 -7.77
N VAL A 310 5.77 23.81 -7.83
CA VAL A 310 4.89 24.07 -6.69
C VAL A 310 4.18 22.80 -6.24
N VAL A 311 3.70 21.99 -7.18
CA VAL A 311 3.10 20.67 -6.89
C VAL A 311 4.10 19.78 -6.15
N TYR A 312 5.34 19.72 -6.64
CA TYR A 312 6.40 18.90 -6.04
C TYR A 312 6.76 19.36 -4.61
N ASP A 313 6.96 20.65 -4.39
CA ASP A 313 7.33 21.19 -3.08
C ASP A 313 6.20 21.02 -2.04
N THR A 314 4.96 21.32 -2.44
CA THR A 314 3.78 21.11 -1.59
C THR A 314 3.58 19.63 -1.25
N PHE A 315 3.81 18.74 -2.21
CA PHE A 315 3.76 17.29 -2.00
C PHE A 315 4.80 16.83 -0.97
N LEU A 316 6.06 17.24 -1.12
CA LEU A 316 7.13 16.92 -0.17
C LEU A 316 6.83 17.44 1.24
N GLY A 317 6.32 18.68 1.35
CA GLY A 317 5.92 19.26 2.63
C GLY A 317 4.83 18.43 3.33
N ILE A 318 3.84 17.95 2.57
CA ILE A 318 2.77 17.08 3.08
C ILE A 318 3.33 15.72 3.51
N GLU A 319 4.24 15.11 2.74
CA GLU A 319 4.86 13.82 3.09
C GLU A 319 5.66 13.92 4.39
N LYS A 320 6.48 14.97 4.54
CA LYS A 320 7.23 15.24 5.77
C LYS A 320 6.31 15.44 6.98
N SER A 321 5.30 16.30 6.88
CA SER A 321 4.34 16.53 7.97
C SER A 321 3.61 15.25 8.38
N LYS A 322 3.25 14.42 7.40
CA LYS A 322 2.59 13.14 7.63
C LYS A 322 3.52 12.12 8.31
N PHE A 323 4.79 12.08 7.92
CA PHE A 323 5.78 11.23 8.59
C PHE A 323 5.95 11.64 10.07
N CYS A 324 6.08 12.94 10.33
CA CYS A 324 6.13 13.48 11.70
C CYS A 324 4.90 13.04 12.53
N LYS A 325 3.67 13.25 12.00
CA LYS A 325 2.43 12.83 12.68
C LYS A 325 2.37 11.32 12.93
N LEU A 326 2.79 10.50 11.97
CA LEU A 326 2.83 9.03 12.13
C LEU A 326 3.84 8.58 13.17
N PHE A 327 5.00 9.25 13.22
CA PHE A 327 6.04 8.99 14.20
C PHE A 327 5.56 9.32 15.62
N LEU A 328 4.98 10.52 15.81
CA LEU A 328 4.44 10.96 17.10
C LEU A 328 3.26 10.08 17.56
N HIS A 329 2.34 9.71 16.66
CA HIS A 329 1.20 8.85 16.97
C HIS A 329 1.62 7.45 17.46
N LYS A 330 2.66 6.84 16.85
CA LYS A 330 3.21 5.57 17.32
C LYS A 330 3.80 5.69 18.72
N ARG A 331 4.50 6.80 18.99
CA ARG A 331 5.12 7.10 20.27
C ARG A 331 4.06 7.29 21.35
N GLU A 332 2.98 8.02 21.05
CA GLU A 332 1.82 8.19 21.93
C GLU A 332 1.14 6.85 22.25
N ALA A 333 0.92 5.98 21.27
CA ALA A 333 0.42 4.62 21.50
C ALA A 333 1.32 3.81 22.43
N ALA A 334 2.64 3.85 22.22
CA ALA A 334 3.60 3.17 23.09
C ALA A 334 3.56 3.73 24.51
N GLU A 335 3.39 5.05 24.67
CA GLU A 335 3.26 5.68 25.98
C GLU A 335 1.96 5.25 26.69
N ARG A 336 0.81 5.25 26.01
CA ARG A 336 -0.47 4.77 26.56
C ARG A 336 -0.38 3.29 26.96
N ALA A 337 0.22 2.46 26.12
CA ALA A 337 0.46 1.04 26.44
C ALA A 337 1.41 0.87 27.63
N PHE A 338 2.50 1.65 27.70
CA PHE A 338 3.44 1.64 28.82
C PHE A 338 2.72 1.96 30.14
N ARG A 339 1.89 3.00 30.16
CA ARG A 339 1.12 3.42 31.37
C ARG A 339 0.21 2.31 31.91
N LEU A 340 -0.32 1.43 31.05
CA LEU A 340 -1.16 0.28 31.44
C LEU A 340 -0.35 -0.92 31.96
N LEU A 341 0.88 -1.08 31.50
CA LEU A 341 1.77 -2.20 31.86
C LEU A 341 2.52 -1.98 33.16
N VAL A 342 2.39 -0.80 33.74
CA VAL A 342 3.17 -0.33 34.86
C VAL A 342 2.35 -0.34 36.15
N SER A 343 2.91 -0.97 37.19
CA SER A 343 2.28 -1.11 38.51
C SER A 343 2.24 0.21 39.30
N ARG A 344 1.33 0.31 40.28
CA ARG A 344 1.21 1.50 41.15
C ARG A 344 2.48 1.81 41.97
N ARG A 345 3.24 0.78 42.36
CA ARG A 345 4.46 0.94 43.18
C ARG A 345 5.69 1.31 42.36
N ASN A 346 5.74 0.89 41.10
CA ASN A 346 6.89 1.10 40.22
C ASN A 346 6.44 1.77 38.92
N PRO A 347 6.25 3.11 38.88
CA PRO A 347 5.73 3.82 37.72
C PRO A 347 6.73 3.96 36.55
N SER A 348 8.01 3.64 36.77
CA SER A 348 9.09 3.99 35.84
C SER A 348 9.55 2.85 34.92
N PHE A 349 9.12 1.60 35.16
CA PHE A 349 9.60 0.46 34.38
C PHE A 349 8.57 -0.66 34.19
N VAL A 350 8.70 -1.38 33.08
CA VAL A 350 7.96 -2.61 32.78
C VAL A 350 8.85 -3.82 33.12
N SER A 351 8.29 -4.78 33.87
CA SER A 351 8.96 -6.04 34.21
C SER A 351 8.80 -7.09 33.11
N TRP A 352 9.65 -8.12 33.15
CA TRP A 352 9.54 -9.29 32.27
C TRP A 352 8.13 -9.93 32.27
N THR A 353 7.50 -10.06 33.44
CA THR A 353 6.18 -10.71 33.56
C THR A 353 5.10 -9.94 32.81
N HIS A 354 5.11 -8.61 32.91
CA HIS A 354 4.16 -7.75 32.21
C HIS A 354 4.47 -7.67 30.70
N PHE A 355 5.75 -7.64 30.32
CA PHE A 355 6.15 -7.68 28.90
C PHE A 355 5.76 -9.00 28.23
N ARG A 356 5.95 -10.14 28.91
CA ARG A 356 5.47 -11.46 28.45
C ARG A 356 3.96 -11.46 28.27
N GLY A 357 3.21 -10.92 29.24
CA GLY A 357 1.75 -10.78 29.16
C GLY A 357 1.29 -9.97 27.95
N LEU A 358 1.92 -8.83 27.69
CA LEU A 358 1.68 -8.00 26.51
C LEU A 358 1.93 -8.78 25.21
N MET A 359 3.09 -9.43 25.11
CA MET A 359 3.52 -10.08 23.87
C MET A 359 2.65 -11.28 23.49
N ASN A 360 2.06 -11.97 24.48
CA ASN A 360 1.09 -13.04 24.24
C ASN A 360 -0.18 -12.53 23.52
N HIS A 361 -0.58 -11.28 23.74
CA HIS A 361 -1.73 -10.66 23.07
C HIS A 361 -1.33 -9.90 21.79
N TYR A 362 -0.21 -9.19 21.82
CA TYR A 362 0.27 -8.39 20.68
C TYR A 362 0.83 -9.26 19.54
N ARG A 363 1.51 -10.37 19.86
CA ARG A 363 2.11 -11.32 18.91
C ARG A 363 1.95 -12.77 19.39
N PRO A 364 0.71 -13.33 19.35
CA PRO A 364 0.41 -14.66 19.92
C PRO A 364 1.16 -15.84 19.27
N GLY A 365 1.73 -15.66 18.07
CA GLY A 365 2.45 -16.71 17.34
C GLY A 365 3.95 -16.81 17.64
N LYS A 366 4.52 -16.01 18.55
CA LYS A 366 5.94 -16.09 18.91
C LYS A 366 6.19 -17.04 20.08
N SER A 367 7.28 -17.81 20.02
CA SER A 367 7.69 -18.66 21.14
C SER A 367 8.21 -17.84 22.31
N GLU A 368 8.17 -18.41 23.52
CA GLU A 368 8.56 -17.66 24.73
C GLU A 368 10.04 -17.26 24.71
N ARG A 369 10.90 -18.12 24.12
CA ARG A 369 12.30 -17.79 23.83
C ARG A 369 12.42 -16.51 23.02
N ASP A 370 11.69 -16.42 21.91
CA ASP A 370 11.77 -15.28 20.99
C ASP A 370 11.23 -13.99 21.63
N VAL A 371 10.26 -14.11 22.53
CA VAL A 371 9.75 -13.00 23.34
C VAL A 371 10.79 -12.52 24.35
N TYR A 372 11.52 -13.44 25.00
CA TYR A 372 12.61 -13.09 25.92
C TYR A 372 13.80 -12.45 25.21
N LEU A 373 14.20 -12.99 24.05
CA LEU A 373 15.23 -12.39 23.21
C LEU A 373 14.83 -10.99 22.75
N ALA A 374 13.55 -10.78 22.40
CA ALA A 374 13.04 -9.45 22.06
C ALA A 374 13.08 -8.48 23.28
N PHE A 375 12.74 -8.95 24.47
CA PHE A 375 12.87 -8.18 25.72
C PHE A 375 14.32 -7.74 25.95
N LYS A 376 15.27 -8.67 25.85
CA LYS A 376 16.70 -8.40 26.04
C LYS A 376 17.29 -7.50 24.94
N ALA A 377 16.77 -7.59 23.71
CA ALA A 377 17.18 -6.69 22.61
C ALA A 377 16.68 -5.26 22.79
N ILE A 378 15.54 -5.07 23.46
CA ILE A 378 14.97 -3.75 23.77
C ILE A 378 15.68 -3.14 24.99
N ASN A 379 16.00 -3.96 26.00
CA ASN A 379 16.73 -3.52 27.19
C ASN A 379 18.21 -3.26 26.86
N THR A 380 18.53 -2.02 26.54
CA THR A 380 19.90 -1.57 26.28
C THR A 380 20.69 -1.33 27.57
N GLY A 381 20.01 -1.04 28.68
CA GLY A 381 20.63 -0.80 29.99
C GLY A 381 21.14 -2.06 30.71
N GLY A 382 20.63 -3.24 30.36
CA GLY A 382 21.01 -4.52 30.98
C GLY A 382 20.51 -4.73 32.42
N ASP A 383 19.57 -3.90 32.88
CA ASP A 383 19.05 -3.86 34.25
C ASP A 383 17.89 -4.84 34.53
N GLY A 384 17.50 -5.64 33.53
CA GLY A 384 16.36 -6.57 33.60
C GLY A 384 14.99 -5.89 33.62
N LYS A 385 14.92 -4.59 33.31
CA LYS A 385 13.70 -3.77 33.28
C LYS A 385 13.63 -2.98 31.96
N ILE A 386 12.45 -2.47 31.58
CA ILE A 386 12.32 -1.63 30.37
C ILE A 386 11.81 -0.25 30.79
N SER A 387 12.61 0.78 30.52
CA SER A 387 12.23 2.18 30.66
C SER A 387 11.31 2.66 29.53
N LEU A 388 10.67 3.83 29.68
CA LEU A 388 9.82 4.39 28.62
C LEU A 388 10.61 4.67 27.32
N GLU A 389 11.86 5.15 27.44
CA GLU A 389 12.71 5.43 26.28
C GLU A 389 13.06 4.16 25.49
N GLU A 390 13.34 3.07 26.19
CA GLU A 390 13.56 1.76 25.59
C GLU A 390 12.25 1.18 25.03
N PHE A 391 11.12 1.39 25.73
CA PHE A 391 9.82 0.89 25.30
C PHE A 391 9.36 1.50 23.97
N TYR A 392 9.79 2.70 23.58
CA TYR A 392 9.51 3.23 22.24
C TYR A 392 10.02 2.32 21.11
N ARG A 393 11.06 1.52 21.39
CA ARG A 393 11.62 0.54 20.44
C ARG A 393 10.82 -0.77 20.39
N VAL A 394 9.70 -0.88 21.12
CA VAL A 394 8.85 -2.09 21.13
C VAL A 394 8.39 -2.50 19.72
N TYR A 395 8.09 -1.53 18.86
CA TYR A 395 7.69 -1.79 17.46
C TYR A 395 8.80 -2.46 16.64
N GLU A 396 10.05 -2.09 16.90
CA GLU A 396 11.23 -2.65 16.24
C GLU A 396 11.61 -4.00 16.86
N GLY A 397 11.69 -4.05 18.20
CA GLY A 397 12.04 -5.23 18.98
C GLY A 397 11.09 -6.40 18.74
N ALA A 398 9.79 -6.13 18.67
CA ALA A 398 8.77 -7.15 18.40
C ALA A 398 8.85 -7.75 16.98
N ARG A 399 9.59 -7.14 16.04
CA ARG A 399 9.71 -7.63 14.64
C ARG A 399 10.92 -8.53 14.38
N PHE A 400 11.86 -8.64 15.32
CA PHE A 400 13.01 -9.53 15.15
C PHE A 400 12.56 -10.99 15.02
N SER A 401 13.16 -11.68 14.05
CA SER A 401 13.15 -13.14 13.94
C SER A 401 14.45 -13.67 14.51
N TRP A 402 14.38 -14.61 15.44
CA TRP A 402 15.55 -15.12 16.15
C TRP A 402 15.99 -16.44 15.54
N LYS A 403 17.29 -16.55 15.22
CA LYS A 403 17.91 -17.77 14.73
C LYS A 403 19.13 -18.11 15.57
N HIS A 404 19.36 -19.39 15.75
CA HIS A 404 20.59 -19.87 16.37
C HIS A 404 21.77 -19.64 15.42
N GLU A 405 22.87 -19.08 15.94
CA GLU A 405 24.02 -18.68 15.10
C GLU A 405 24.77 -19.87 14.48
N ALA A 406 24.67 -21.06 15.09
CA ALA A 406 25.30 -22.29 14.58
C ALA A 406 24.50 -23.03 13.49
N ALA A 407 23.49 -22.43 12.86
CA ALA A 407 22.76 -23.07 11.77
C ALA A 407 23.64 -23.13 10.50
N GLY A 408 24.43 -24.19 10.39
CA GLY A 408 25.21 -24.54 9.20
C GLY A 408 24.34 -24.88 8.00
N ALA A 409 24.96 -25.31 6.90
CA ALA A 409 24.24 -25.62 5.66
C ALA A 409 23.15 -26.69 5.88
N TRP A 410 22.11 -26.71 5.05
CA TRP A 410 20.93 -27.59 5.26
C TRP A 410 21.32 -29.09 5.40
N PHE A 411 22.39 -29.51 4.75
CA PHE A 411 22.91 -30.88 4.81
C PHE A 411 23.66 -31.22 6.12
N GLU A 412 24.09 -30.21 6.88
CA GLU A 412 24.64 -30.38 8.24
C GLU A 412 23.52 -30.55 9.28
N VAL A 413 22.38 -29.87 9.05
CA VAL A 413 21.18 -29.98 9.90
C VAL A 413 20.49 -31.33 9.76
N TRP A 414 20.43 -31.88 8.53
CA TRP A 414 19.71 -33.12 8.22
C TRP A 414 20.51 -34.42 8.48
N LYS A 415 21.76 -34.33 8.96
CA LYS A 415 22.63 -35.49 9.25
C LYS A 415 22.57 -36.58 8.16
N LEU A 416 22.76 -36.18 6.89
CA LEU A 416 22.69 -37.10 5.75
C LEU A 416 23.74 -38.21 5.82
N PRO A 417 23.48 -39.39 5.19
CA PRO A 417 24.49 -40.43 5.02
C PRO A 417 25.75 -39.89 4.36
N THR A 418 26.92 -40.38 4.79
CA THR A 418 28.25 -39.92 4.34
C THR A 418 28.43 -39.75 2.83
N PRO A 419 27.95 -40.64 1.92
CA PRO A 419 28.12 -40.41 0.48
C PRO A 419 27.30 -39.23 -0.04
N LEU A 420 26.06 -39.06 0.44
CA LEU A 420 25.19 -37.95 0.06
C LEU A 420 25.69 -36.62 0.65
N PHE A 421 26.26 -36.66 1.85
CA PHE A 421 26.89 -35.50 2.48
C PHE A 421 28.08 -34.98 1.65
N ILE A 422 28.96 -35.87 1.19
CA ILE A 422 30.11 -35.51 0.34
C ILE A 422 29.64 -34.93 -0.99
N ALA A 423 28.63 -35.55 -1.62
CA ALA A 423 28.06 -35.07 -2.87
C ALA A 423 27.42 -33.68 -2.70
N ALA A 424 26.58 -33.48 -1.69
CA ALA A 424 25.94 -32.20 -1.40
C ALA A 424 26.96 -31.09 -1.09
N LYS A 425 28.01 -31.41 -0.31
CA LYS A 425 29.10 -30.48 -0.01
C LYS A 425 29.91 -30.11 -1.26
N GLY A 426 30.13 -31.07 -2.16
CA GLY A 426 30.76 -30.84 -3.47
C GLY A 426 29.92 -29.93 -4.37
N ILE A 427 28.62 -30.20 -4.47
CA ILE A 427 27.66 -29.37 -5.23
C ILE A 427 27.58 -27.95 -4.65
N TYR A 428 27.51 -27.81 -3.32
CA TYR A 428 27.54 -26.51 -2.66
C TYR A 428 28.82 -25.74 -3.01
N LYS A 429 29.98 -26.39 -2.93
CA LYS A 429 31.26 -25.76 -3.31
C LYS A 429 31.32 -25.36 -4.79
N LEU A 430 30.74 -26.16 -5.69
CA LEU A 430 30.66 -25.86 -7.12
C LEU A 430 29.73 -24.67 -7.41
N VAL A 431 28.53 -24.67 -6.83
CA VAL A 431 27.52 -23.62 -7.05
C VAL A 431 27.94 -22.28 -6.46
N THR A 432 28.62 -22.28 -5.30
CA THR A 432 29.15 -21.07 -4.66
C THR A 432 30.43 -20.54 -5.33
N HIS A 433 31.01 -21.28 -6.28
CA HIS A 433 32.22 -20.86 -6.95
C HIS A 433 31.96 -19.76 -8.00
N LYS A 434 32.73 -18.66 -7.98
CA LYS A 434 32.56 -17.53 -8.93
C LYS A 434 32.59 -17.95 -10.40
N PHE A 435 33.40 -18.95 -10.78
CA PHE A 435 33.42 -19.48 -12.14
C PHE A 435 32.07 -20.06 -12.60
N PHE A 436 31.30 -20.68 -11.71
CA PHE A 436 29.98 -21.21 -12.07
C PHE A 436 29.03 -20.07 -12.46
N GLU A 437 29.04 -18.96 -11.72
CA GLU A 437 28.26 -17.77 -12.06
C GLU A 437 28.69 -17.16 -13.41
N TYR A 438 30.00 -16.99 -13.63
CA TYR A 438 30.51 -16.47 -14.90
C TYR A 438 30.16 -17.37 -16.09
N PHE A 439 30.19 -18.70 -15.91
CA PHE A 439 29.76 -19.65 -16.94
C PHE A 439 28.29 -19.47 -17.29
N ILE A 440 27.41 -19.36 -16.29
CA ILE A 440 25.98 -19.12 -16.53
C ILE A 440 25.74 -17.78 -17.22
N TYR A 441 26.47 -16.71 -16.84
CA TYR A 441 26.39 -15.42 -17.54
C TYR A 441 26.84 -15.52 -19.01
N LEU A 442 27.88 -16.30 -19.31
CA LEU A 442 28.30 -16.58 -20.68
C LEU A 442 27.19 -17.29 -21.46
N VAL A 443 26.58 -18.34 -20.89
CA VAL A 443 25.46 -19.06 -21.52
C VAL A 443 24.28 -18.14 -21.80
N ILE A 444 23.90 -17.28 -20.85
CA ILE A 444 22.83 -16.29 -21.02
C ILE A 444 23.18 -15.32 -22.16
N SER A 445 24.42 -14.85 -22.22
CA SER A 445 24.87 -13.91 -23.25
C SER A 445 24.82 -14.54 -24.65
N VAL A 446 25.31 -15.78 -24.79
CA VAL A 446 25.28 -16.53 -26.05
C VAL A 446 23.85 -16.80 -26.50
N ASN A 447 22.97 -17.23 -25.58
CA ASN A 447 21.55 -17.40 -25.87
C ASN A 447 20.92 -16.08 -26.36
N GLY A 448 21.25 -14.97 -25.71
CA GLY A 448 20.71 -13.68 -26.12
C GLY A 448 21.17 -13.22 -27.50
N CYS A 449 22.45 -13.39 -27.82
CA CYS A 449 22.97 -13.15 -29.17
C CYS A 449 22.30 -14.06 -30.20
N TRP A 450 22.03 -15.33 -29.85
CA TRP A 450 21.33 -16.27 -30.72
C TRP A 450 19.91 -15.80 -31.03
N ILE A 451 19.12 -15.44 -30.01
CA ILE A 451 17.76 -14.92 -30.19
C ILE A 451 17.75 -13.68 -31.08
N LEU A 452 18.72 -12.77 -30.88
CA LEU A 452 18.84 -11.56 -31.69
C LEU A 452 19.13 -11.89 -33.16
N ALA A 453 20.10 -12.77 -33.42
CA ALA A 453 20.45 -13.17 -34.79
C ALA A 453 19.29 -13.87 -35.50
N ASP A 454 18.60 -14.78 -34.81
CA ASP A 454 17.42 -15.49 -35.31
C ASP A 454 16.30 -14.50 -35.68
N THR A 455 16.04 -13.51 -34.81
CA THR A 455 15.04 -12.46 -35.07
C THR A 455 15.40 -11.60 -36.29
N ILE A 456 16.68 -11.26 -36.50
CA ILE A 456 17.14 -10.49 -37.68
C ILE A 456 16.97 -11.30 -38.97
N ILE A 457 17.23 -12.61 -38.93
CA ILE A 457 17.06 -13.48 -40.09
C ILE A 457 15.57 -13.58 -40.45
N ILE A 458 14.70 -13.76 -39.45
CA ILE A 458 13.24 -13.83 -39.65
C ILE A 458 12.70 -12.49 -40.16
N SER A 459 13.15 -11.36 -39.61
CA SER A 459 12.66 -10.04 -40.03
C SER A 459 13.00 -9.69 -41.48
N ASN A 460 14.03 -10.32 -42.07
CA ASN A 460 14.42 -10.12 -43.45
C ASN A 460 13.73 -11.09 -44.43
N ASP A 461 12.97 -12.04 -43.92
CA ASP A 461 12.28 -13.07 -44.71
C ASP A 461 10.76 -12.86 -44.62
N ASP A 462 10.20 -12.11 -45.58
CA ASP A 462 8.75 -11.80 -45.66
C ASP A 462 7.86 -13.06 -45.73
N SER A 463 8.44 -14.24 -45.99
CA SER A 463 7.72 -15.52 -46.09
C SER A 463 7.52 -16.23 -44.75
N LYS A 464 8.19 -15.79 -43.67
CA LYS A 464 8.15 -16.44 -42.35
C LYS A 464 7.53 -15.52 -41.30
N SER A 465 6.40 -15.93 -40.72
CA SER A 465 5.92 -15.29 -39.51
C SER A 465 6.75 -15.77 -38.31
N PRO A 466 7.02 -14.92 -37.30
CA PRO A 466 7.57 -15.36 -36.02
C PRO A 466 6.74 -16.47 -35.35
N ALA A 467 5.47 -16.61 -35.74
CA ALA A 467 4.54 -17.64 -35.30
C ALA A 467 4.84 -19.03 -35.89
N ASP A 468 5.53 -19.10 -37.02
CA ASP A 468 5.83 -20.35 -37.75
C ASP A 468 7.18 -20.95 -37.32
N VAL A 469 7.85 -20.35 -36.33
CA VAL A 469 9.18 -20.76 -35.86
C VAL A 469 9.03 -21.98 -34.95
N GLU A 470 9.22 -23.16 -35.54
CA GLU A 470 9.37 -24.43 -34.82
C GLU A 470 10.43 -24.34 -33.71
N VAL A 471 10.26 -25.10 -32.62
CA VAL A 471 11.30 -25.24 -31.59
C VAL A 471 12.58 -25.78 -32.21
N THR A 472 13.56 -24.89 -32.38
CA THR A 472 14.90 -25.26 -32.81
C THR A 472 15.59 -26.06 -31.71
N TRP A 473 16.44 -27.03 -32.08
CA TRP A 473 17.31 -27.77 -31.16
C TRP A 473 18.05 -26.89 -30.15
N ASN A 474 18.44 -25.68 -30.55
CA ASN A 474 19.10 -24.70 -29.69
C ASN A 474 18.23 -24.27 -28.51
N ALA A 475 16.92 -24.13 -28.71
CA ALA A 475 15.99 -23.76 -27.63
C ALA A 475 15.91 -24.86 -26.56
N ILE A 476 15.88 -26.13 -26.98
CA ILE A 476 15.91 -27.30 -26.06
C ILE A 476 17.24 -27.34 -25.30
N LEU A 477 18.37 -27.10 -25.99
CA LEU A 477 19.70 -27.07 -25.39
C LEU A 477 19.80 -26.03 -24.28
N PHE A 478 19.39 -24.78 -24.54
CA PHE A 478 19.45 -23.72 -23.52
C PHE A 478 18.50 -23.97 -22.34
N VAL A 479 17.27 -24.45 -22.59
CA VAL A 479 16.33 -24.81 -21.50
C VAL A 479 16.93 -25.91 -20.63
N THR A 480 17.54 -26.93 -21.24
CA THR A 480 18.19 -28.03 -20.50
C THR A 480 19.31 -27.52 -19.59
N ILE A 481 20.17 -26.62 -20.09
CA ILE A 481 21.23 -26.01 -19.27
C ILE A 481 20.65 -25.26 -18.06
N TYR A 482 19.55 -24.51 -18.26
CA TYR A 482 18.91 -23.78 -17.15
C TYR A 482 18.19 -24.68 -16.15
N VAL A 483 17.64 -25.82 -16.59
CA VAL A 483 17.08 -26.83 -15.69
C VAL A 483 18.17 -27.43 -14.81
N VAL A 484 19.29 -27.83 -15.41
CA VAL A 484 20.44 -28.36 -14.68
C VAL A 484 21.00 -27.34 -13.70
N GLU A 485 21.14 -26.08 -14.11
CA GLU A 485 21.53 -24.98 -13.23
C GLU A 485 20.60 -24.86 -12.01
N ALA A 486 19.29 -24.81 -12.24
CA ALA A 486 18.30 -24.67 -11.16
C ALA A 486 18.35 -25.85 -10.19
N LEU A 487 18.45 -27.09 -10.71
CA LEU A 487 18.56 -28.28 -9.88
C LEU A 487 19.84 -28.28 -9.03
N LEU A 488 21.00 -27.95 -9.62
CA LEU A 488 22.26 -27.85 -8.90
C LEU A 488 22.18 -26.81 -7.78
N LYS A 489 21.59 -25.63 -8.05
CA LYS A 489 21.41 -24.58 -7.05
C LYS A 489 20.46 -24.98 -5.92
N ILE A 490 19.34 -25.64 -6.23
CA ILE A 490 18.37 -26.13 -5.23
C ILE A 490 19.02 -27.18 -4.32
N ILE A 491 19.79 -28.12 -4.88
CA ILE A 491 20.50 -29.14 -4.11
C ILE A 491 21.65 -28.53 -3.30
N GLY A 492 22.45 -27.64 -3.89
CA GLY A 492 23.59 -27.02 -3.22
C GLY A 492 23.19 -26.11 -2.06
N LEU A 493 22.32 -25.12 -2.33
CA LEU A 493 21.94 -24.08 -1.36
C LEU A 493 20.81 -24.53 -0.41
N GLY A 494 20.05 -25.54 -0.80
CA GLY A 494 18.81 -25.97 -0.17
C GLY A 494 17.60 -25.22 -0.73
N ALA A 495 16.47 -25.91 -0.84
CA ALA A 495 15.24 -25.35 -1.41
C ALA A 495 14.80 -24.05 -0.71
N TRP A 496 14.90 -24.00 0.62
CA TRP A 496 14.51 -22.83 1.40
C TRP A 496 15.36 -21.59 1.06
N THR A 497 16.68 -21.73 1.06
CA THR A 497 17.61 -20.63 0.73
C THR A 497 17.47 -20.20 -0.73
N TYR A 498 17.22 -21.15 -1.64
CA TYR A 498 17.03 -20.88 -3.06
C TYR A 498 15.78 -20.02 -3.32
N PHE A 499 14.61 -20.45 -2.83
CA PHE A 499 13.34 -19.73 -3.06
C PHE A 499 13.22 -18.42 -2.28
N HIS A 500 14.09 -18.17 -1.29
CA HIS A 500 14.12 -16.88 -0.59
C HIS A 500 14.87 -15.80 -1.38
N SER A 501 15.71 -16.16 -2.35
CA SER A 501 16.41 -15.20 -3.21
C SER A 501 15.53 -14.85 -4.42
N GLY A 502 15.11 -13.58 -4.52
CA GLY A 502 14.23 -13.11 -5.61
C GLY A 502 14.79 -13.36 -7.01
N TRP A 503 16.11 -13.31 -7.19
CA TRP A 503 16.75 -13.60 -8.47
C TRP A 503 16.72 -15.09 -8.82
N ASN A 504 16.87 -15.97 -7.84
CA ASN A 504 16.75 -17.41 -8.07
C ASN A 504 15.30 -17.80 -8.39
N VAL A 505 14.32 -17.18 -7.71
CA VAL A 505 12.89 -17.33 -8.04
C VAL A 505 12.60 -16.87 -9.46
N PHE A 506 13.14 -15.72 -9.88
CA PHE A 506 13.01 -15.24 -11.27
C PHE A 506 13.59 -16.23 -12.28
N ASP A 507 14.79 -16.78 -12.03
CA ASP A 507 15.38 -17.78 -12.92
C ASP A 507 14.52 -19.04 -12.98
N PHE A 508 14.07 -19.53 -11.83
CA PHE A 508 13.19 -20.69 -11.75
C PHE A 508 11.90 -20.49 -12.55
N LEU A 509 11.21 -19.35 -12.40
CA LEU A 509 9.99 -19.02 -13.14
C LEU A 509 10.24 -18.97 -14.65
N VAL A 510 11.32 -18.33 -15.09
CA VAL A 510 11.68 -18.26 -16.52
C VAL A 510 12.07 -19.64 -17.07
N THR A 511 12.72 -20.49 -16.26
CA THR A 511 13.06 -21.87 -16.66
C THR A 511 11.79 -22.71 -16.79
N VAL A 512 10.86 -22.62 -15.83
CA VAL A 512 9.56 -23.32 -15.89
C VAL A 512 8.74 -22.86 -17.08
N ALA A 513 8.61 -21.55 -17.31
CA ALA A 513 7.95 -21.00 -18.50
C ALA A 513 8.62 -21.51 -19.79
N GLY A 514 9.94 -21.66 -19.78
CA GLY A 514 10.68 -22.24 -20.88
C GLY A 514 10.39 -23.71 -21.15
N ILE A 515 10.27 -24.53 -20.10
CA ILE A 515 9.86 -25.93 -20.20
C ILE A 515 8.44 -26.04 -20.75
N VAL A 516 7.50 -25.28 -20.18
CA VAL A 516 6.09 -25.26 -20.62
C VAL A 516 6.00 -24.85 -22.09
N GLY A 517 6.73 -23.81 -22.50
CA GLY A 517 6.79 -23.40 -23.91
C GLY A 517 7.34 -24.50 -24.83
N THR A 518 8.39 -25.22 -24.43
CA THR A 518 8.95 -26.30 -25.26
C THR A 518 8.10 -27.58 -25.27
N LEU A 519 7.41 -27.90 -24.18
CA LEU A 519 6.55 -29.08 -24.09
C LEU A 519 5.19 -28.85 -24.74
N GLY A 520 4.64 -27.64 -24.63
CA GLY A 520 3.32 -27.28 -25.18
C GLY A 520 3.22 -27.47 -26.70
N GLN A 521 4.32 -27.34 -27.44
CA GLN A 521 4.34 -27.61 -28.89
C GLN A 521 4.22 -29.10 -29.26
N ASN A 522 4.57 -30.02 -28.35
CA ASN A 522 4.48 -31.46 -28.62
C ASN A 522 3.09 -32.03 -28.28
N PHE A 523 2.23 -31.23 -27.64
CA PHE A 523 0.86 -31.60 -27.31
C PHE A 523 -0.11 -30.92 -28.27
N ASP A 524 -0.08 -31.32 -29.55
CA ASP A 524 -1.13 -31.01 -30.53
C ASP A 524 -2.47 -31.58 -30.00
N THR A 525 -3.21 -30.76 -29.27
CA THR A 525 -4.51 -31.14 -28.70
C THR A 525 -5.54 -30.23 -29.33
N GLY A 526 -5.82 -30.47 -30.62
CA GLY A 526 -6.57 -29.58 -31.53
C GLY A 526 -7.84 -28.93 -30.97
N GLY A 527 -7.67 -27.86 -30.20
CA GLY A 527 -8.69 -27.13 -29.46
C GLY A 527 -8.12 -25.81 -28.93
N ASP A 528 -8.98 -24.98 -28.32
CA ASP A 528 -8.67 -23.60 -27.88
C ASP A 528 -7.43 -23.45 -26.94
N LEU A 529 -6.90 -24.58 -26.42
CA LEU A 529 -5.69 -24.63 -25.62
C LEU A 529 -4.41 -24.36 -26.44
N ASP A 530 -4.42 -24.57 -27.76
CA ASP A 530 -3.29 -24.29 -28.66
C ASP A 530 -2.92 -22.78 -28.67
N LEU A 531 -3.92 -21.91 -28.53
CA LEU A 531 -3.71 -20.46 -28.44
C LEU A 531 -2.97 -20.07 -27.14
N THR A 532 -3.17 -20.78 -26.05
CA THR A 532 -2.57 -20.44 -24.74
C THR A 532 -1.08 -20.76 -24.69
N PHE A 533 -0.66 -21.88 -25.28
CA PHE A 533 0.76 -22.25 -25.37
C PHE A 533 1.52 -21.41 -26.39
N HIS A 534 0.85 -20.92 -27.45
CA HIS A 534 1.43 -20.02 -28.44
C HIS A 534 1.97 -18.73 -27.81
N TYR A 535 1.24 -18.09 -26.90
CA TYR A 535 1.71 -16.87 -26.24
C TYR A 535 2.94 -17.08 -25.36
N ILE A 536 3.10 -18.25 -24.73
CA ILE A 536 4.29 -18.57 -23.91
C ILE A 536 5.56 -18.62 -24.78
N LEU A 537 5.43 -19.01 -26.05
CA LEU A 537 6.54 -19.01 -27.01
C LEU A 537 6.98 -17.60 -27.38
N VAL A 538 6.03 -16.67 -27.54
CA VAL A 538 6.30 -15.24 -27.83
C VAL A 538 7.08 -14.57 -26.69
N LEU A 539 6.98 -15.09 -25.46
CA LEU A 539 7.72 -14.57 -24.30
C LEU A 539 9.18 -15.06 -24.20
N ARG A 540 9.70 -15.83 -25.17
CA ARG A 540 11.11 -16.27 -25.23
C ARG A 540 12.13 -15.14 -24.99
N PRO A 541 11.95 -13.91 -25.50
CA PRO A 541 12.87 -12.78 -25.24
C PRO A 541 12.93 -12.35 -23.76
N LEU A 542 11.94 -12.67 -22.91
CA LEU A 542 12.00 -12.36 -21.47
C LEU A 542 13.20 -13.04 -20.78
N ARG A 543 13.76 -14.11 -21.36
CA ARG A 543 15.00 -14.74 -20.88
C ARG A 543 16.19 -13.78 -20.92
N LEU A 544 16.19 -12.79 -21.83
CA LEU A 544 17.22 -11.75 -21.92
C LEU A 544 17.29 -10.88 -20.66
N LEU A 545 16.19 -10.77 -19.90
CA LEU A 545 16.16 -10.02 -18.64
C LEU A 545 17.15 -10.59 -17.62
N ARG A 546 17.55 -11.87 -17.74
CA ARG A 546 18.61 -12.47 -16.91
C ARG A 546 19.96 -11.77 -17.08
N LEU A 547 20.21 -11.15 -18.24
CA LEU A 547 21.44 -10.40 -18.51
C LEU A 547 21.58 -9.17 -17.60
N PHE A 548 20.46 -8.61 -17.11
CA PHE A 548 20.51 -7.50 -16.16
C PHE A 548 21.15 -7.86 -14.81
N LYS A 549 21.28 -9.15 -14.48
CA LYS A 549 21.98 -9.59 -13.26
C LYS A 549 23.50 -9.41 -13.33
N VAL A 550 24.06 -9.39 -14.54
CA VAL A 550 25.52 -9.35 -14.77
C VAL A 550 26.14 -8.07 -14.19
N LYS A 551 25.44 -6.94 -14.29
CA LYS A 551 25.93 -5.65 -13.81
C LYS A 551 25.26 -5.28 -12.49
N LYS A 552 26.07 -5.10 -11.42
CA LYS A 552 25.61 -4.66 -10.08
C LYS A 552 24.62 -3.49 -10.18
N ARG A 553 24.97 -2.45 -10.94
CA ARG A 553 24.10 -1.26 -11.14
C ARG A 553 22.70 -1.59 -11.66
N TYR A 554 22.55 -2.53 -12.59
CA TYR A 554 21.23 -2.90 -13.14
C TYR A 554 20.42 -3.73 -12.15
N ARG A 555 21.10 -4.64 -11.44
CA ARG A 555 20.51 -5.40 -10.35
C ARG A 555 19.96 -4.47 -9.27
N ASP A 556 20.73 -3.45 -8.90
CA ASP A 556 20.34 -2.50 -7.87
C ASP A 556 19.11 -1.71 -8.35
N VAL A 557 19.13 -1.17 -9.58
CA VAL A 557 18.00 -0.45 -10.22
C VAL A 557 16.73 -1.31 -10.34
N LEU A 558 16.83 -2.61 -10.64
CA LEU A 558 15.66 -3.51 -10.68
C LEU A 558 15.21 -3.91 -9.27
N GLY A 559 16.12 -4.02 -8.31
CA GLY A 559 15.82 -4.16 -6.89
C GLY A 559 14.97 -3.00 -6.38
N THR A 560 15.45 -1.76 -6.62
CA THR A 560 14.69 -0.61 -7.11
C THR A 560 13.19 -0.49 -6.88
N PHE A 561 12.51 -0.22 -8.00
CA PHE A 561 12.10 -1.40 -8.73
C PHE A 561 10.99 -2.18 -8.04
N PHE A 562 11.28 -3.46 -7.83
CA PHE A 562 10.43 -4.38 -7.09
C PHE A 562 10.19 -3.96 -5.62
N ALA A 563 11.15 -3.30 -4.97
CA ALA A 563 10.94 -2.78 -3.61
C ALA A 563 9.92 -1.62 -3.59
N LEU A 564 9.85 -0.84 -4.66
CA LEU A 564 8.88 0.25 -4.83
C LEU A 564 7.54 -0.21 -5.45
N LEU A 565 7.50 -1.40 -6.07
CA LEU A 565 6.33 -1.92 -6.76
C LEU A 565 5.02 -1.88 -5.93
N PRO A 566 4.96 -2.28 -4.65
CA PRO A 566 3.72 -2.20 -3.87
C PRO A 566 3.15 -0.78 -3.75
N ARG A 567 4.04 0.23 -3.74
CA ARG A 567 3.64 1.64 -3.73
C ARG A 567 3.18 2.09 -5.10
N MET A 568 3.89 1.69 -6.17
CA MET A 568 3.48 1.96 -7.54
C MET A 568 2.10 1.37 -7.84
N VAL A 569 1.78 0.18 -7.32
CA VAL A 569 0.44 -0.41 -7.42
C VAL A 569 -0.60 0.48 -6.73
N SER A 570 -0.33 0.98 -5.52
CA SER A 570 -1.26 1.88 -4.82
C SER A 570 -1.56 3.16 -5.61
N VAL A 571 -0.54 3.67 -6.29
CA VAL A 571 -0.64 4.85 -7.16
C VAL A 571 -1.40 4.54 -8.46
N ALA A 572 -1.09 3.42 -9.10
CA ALA A 572 -1.79 2.97 -10.30
C ALA A 572 -3.28 2.75 -10.01
N VAL A 573 -3.63 2.15 -8.87
CA VAL A 573 -5.03 2.00 -8.44
C VAL A 573 -5.67 3.37 -8.18
N ALA A 574 -4.96 4.35 -7.62
CA ALA A 574 -5.48 5.70 -7.48
C ALA A 574 -5.79 6.36 -8.85
N LEU A 575 -4.93 6.17 -9.85
CA LEU A 575 -5.19 6.61 -11.23
C LEU A 575 -6.41 5.90 -11.84
N LEU A 576 -6.52 4.58 -11.66
CA LEU A 576 -7.68 3.81 -12.14
C LEU A 576 -8.99 4.24 -11.49
N ILE A 577 -8.97 4.71 -10.23
CA ILE A 577 -10.15 5.29 -9.57
C ILE A 577 -10.59 6.59 -10.28
N PHE A 578 -9.65 7.44 -10.69
CA PHE A 578 -9.97 8.62 -11.49
C PHE A 578 -10.52 8.24 -12.86
N TYR A 579 -9.93 7.24 -13.53
CA TYR A 579 -10.47 6.72 -14.79
C TYR A 579 -11.87 6.18 -14.61
N PHE A 580 -12.14 5.39 -13.57
CA PHE A 580 -13.47 4.88 -13.30
C PHE A 580 -14.50 6.00 -13.16
N PHE A 581 -14.16 7.07 -12.42
CA PHE A 581 -15.04 8.23 -12.25
C PHE A 581 -15.38 8.90 -13.60
N PHE A 582 -14.36 9.20 -14.42
CA PHE A 582 -14.56 9.84 -15.72
C PHE A 582 -15.22 8.89 -16.73
N SER A 583 -14.88 7.61 -16.74
CA SER A 583 -15.49 6.62 -17.63
C SER A 583 -16.99 6.48 -17.39
N ILE A 584 -17.45 6.45 -16.13
CA ILE A 584 -18.89 6.40 -15.84
C ILE A 584 -19.60 7.64 -16.37
N ILE A 585 -19.03 8.83 -16.16
CA ILE A 585 -19.60 10.09 -16.68
C ILE A 585 -19.60 10.08 -18.20
N GLY A 586 -18.50 9.67 -18.83
CA GLY A 586 -18.34 9.61 -20.28
C GLY A 586 -19.30 8.61 -20.93
N MET A 587 -19.51 7.44 -20.32
CA MET A 587 -20.49 6.46 -20.80
C MET A 587 -21.91 7.00 -20.72
N GLU A 588 -22.31 7.62 -19.62
CA GLU A 588 -23.67 8.17 -19.48
C GLU A 588 -23.89 9.39 -20.41
N ALA A 589 -22.82 10.09 -20.83
CA ALA A 589 -22.90 11.26 -21.70
C ALA A 589 -22.71 10.97 -23.21
N PHE A 590 -21.89 9.96 -23.57
CA PHE A 590 -21.38 9.77 -24.93
C PHE A 590 -21.57 8.34 -25.47
N ASN A 591 -22.34 7.48 -24.80
CA ASN A 591 -22.64 6.14 -25.28
C ASN A 591 -23.47 6.16 -26.58
N GLY A 592 -23.09 5.32 -27.55
CA GLY A 592 -23.85 5.08 -28.77
C GLY A 592 -23.76 6.21 -29.80
N LEU A 593 -22.73 7.06 -29.73
CA LEU A 593 -22.54 8.14 -30.70
C LEU A 593 -22.11 7.58 -32.07
N PRO A 594 -22.70 8.06 -33.18
CA PRO A 594 -22.33 7.64 -34.52
C PRO A 594 -21.00 8.29 -34.96
N LEU A 595 -19.87 7.79 -34.45
CA LEU A 595 -18.52 8.27 -34.78
C LEU A 595 -17.97 7.72 -36.10
N ALA A 596 -18.46 6.58 -36.58
CA ALA A 596 -18.00 6.01 -37.85
C ALA A 596 -18.48 6.86 -39.04
N ASN A 597 -17.54 7.27 -39.91
CA ASN A 597 -17.79 8.15 -41.06
C ASN A 597 -18.45 9.50 -40.70
N CYS A 598 -18.23 9.99 -39.48
CA CYS A 598 -18.73 11.30 -39.05
C CYS A 598 -17.81 12.44 -39.52
N CYS A 599 -18.08 13.67 -39.06
CA CYS A 599 -17.21 14.84 -39.27
C CYS A 599 -16.98 15.24 -40.75
N ASN A 600 -17.83 14.80 -41.68
CA ASN A 600 -17.72 15.11 -43.10
C ASN A 600 -17.71 16.64 -43.33
N GLY A 601 -16.72 17.13 -44.08
CA GLY A 601 -16.53 18.56 -44.35
C GLY A 601 -15.68 19.32 -43.31
N THR A 602 -15.18 18.64 -42.28
CA THR A 602 -14.15 19.16 -41.37
C THR A 602 -12.79 18.52 -41.67
N SER A 603 -11.71 19.08 -41.12
CA SER A 603 -10.37 18.49 -41.18
C SER A 603 -10.23 17.14 -40.47
N LEU A 604 -11.27 16.70 -39.74
CA LEU A 604 -11.27 15.46 -38.97
C LEU A 604 -11.85 14.27 -39.74
N ALA A 605 -12.46 14.49 -40.92
CA ALA A 605 -13.15 13.45 -41.67
C ALA A 605 -12.25 12.24 -42.00
N ASP A 606 -10.96 12.49 -42.31
CA ASP A 606 -10.00 11.44 -42.67
C ASP A 606 -9.66 10.51 -41.49
N TYR A 607 -9.77 10.99 -40.25
CA TYR A 607 -9.49 10.21 -39.04
C TYR A 607 -10.63 9.27 -38.65
N TYR A 608 -11.88 9.67 -38.97
CA TYR A 608 -13.10 8.95 -38.59
C TYR A 608 -13.70 8.11 -39.72
N ARG A 609 -13.05 8.06 -40.88
CA ARG A 609 -13.46 7.23 -42.02
C ARG A 609 -13.37 5.75 -41.65
N ASN A 610 -14.32 4.94 -42.12
CA ASN A 610 -14.29 3.49 -41.96
C ASN A 610 -13.63 2.84 -43.18
N ASP A 611 -12.31 3.03 -43.30
CA ASP A 611 -11.48 2.45 -44.36
C ASP A 611 -10.22 1.81 -43.77
N SER A 612 -9.69 0.79 -44.43
CA SER A 612 -8.50 0.03 -43.98
C SER A 612 -7.24 0.88 -43.89
N ASN A 613 -7.19 1.98 -44.65
CA ASN A 613 -6.05 2.91 -44.71
C ASN A 613 -6.18 4.09 -43.73
N SER A 614 -7.31 4.21 -43.04
CA SER A 614 -7.53 5.29 -42.06
C SER A 614 -7.06 4.86 -40.68
N PRO A 615 -6.73 5.81 -39.78
CA PRO A 615 -6.34 5.50 -38.41
C PRO A 615 -7.51 5.06 -37.50
N GLN A 616 -8.75 5.02 -37.99
CA GLN A 616 -9.92 4.42 -37.33
C GLN A 616 -10.21 4.97 -35.91
N PHE A 617 -10.14 6.29 -35.72
CA PHE A 617 -10.38 6.95 -34.42
C PHE A 617 -11.81 6.76 -33.88
N TYR A 618 -12.76 6.26 -34.69
CA TYR A 618 -14.12 5.95 -34.23
C TYR A 618 -14.17 4.80 -33.20
N LEU A 619 -13.10 4.00 -33.07
CA LEU A 619 -12.98 2.94 -32.05
C LEU A 619 -12.80 3.51 -30.63
N ASN A 620 -12.32 4.75 -30.52
CA ASN A 620 -12.13 5.46 -29.26
C ASN A 620 -13.44 6.08 -28.79
N ASN A 621 -14.31 5.22 -28.26
CA ASN A 621 -15.65 5.58 -27.84
C ASN A 621 -15.92 5.29 -26.35
N PHE A 622 -17.11 5.70 -25.89
CA PHE A 622 -17.57 5.53 -24.52
C PHE A 622 -18.78 4.58 -24.44
N ASP A 623 -18.82 3.56 -25.30
CA ASP A 623 -19.94 2.60 -25.31
C ASP A 623 -19.89 1.67 -24.09
N ASP A 624 -18.70 1.39 -23.55
CA ASP A 624 -18.53 0.50 -22.40
C ASP A 624 -17.30 0.86 -21.56
N ILE A 625 -17.25 0.33 -20.33
CA ILE A 625 -16.27 0.75 -19.31
C ILE A 625 -14.82 0.44 -19.73
N LEU A 626 -14.63 -0.62 -20.53
CA LEU A 626 -13.31 -1.02 -21.03
C LEU A 626 -12.84 -0.10 -22.15
N ARG A 627 -13.69 0.16 -23.16
CA ARG A 627 -13.38 1.09 -24.26
C ARG A 627 -13.18 2.52 -23.77
N SER A 628 -14.03 2.98 -22.86
CA SER A 628 -13.84 4.28 -22.20
C SER A 628 -12.52 4.30 -21.41
N GLY A 629 -12.17 3.23 -20.69
CA GLY A 629 -10.89 3.11 -19.99
C GLY A 629 -9.68 3.25 -20.92
N VAL A 630 -9.70 2.61 -22.09
CA VAL A 630 -8.65 2.74 -23.11
C VAL A 630 -8.63 4.16 -23.70
N THR A 631 -9.79 4.72 -24.03
CA THR A 631 -9.90 6.10 -24.54
C THR A 631 -9.33 7.10 -23.53
N LEU A 632 -9.63 6.98 -22.23
CA LEU A 632 -9.06 7.83 -21.18
C LEU A 632 -7.56 7.63 -21.01
N PHE A 633 -7.06 6.40 -21.18
CA PHE A 633 -5.63 6.12 -21.19
C PHE A 633 -4.92 6.85 -22.35
N GLU A 634 -5.47 6.78 -23.56
CA GLU A 634 -4.95 7.50 -24.72
C GLU A 634 -4.95 9.02 -24.50
N LEU A 635 -6.02 9.57 -23.92
CA LEU A 635 -6.09 10.99 -23.55
C LEU A 635 -5.04 11.38 -22.50
N THR A 636 -4.64 10.45 -21.62
CA THR A 636 -3.61 10.70 -20.59
C THR A 636 -2.20 10.78 -21.20
N VAL A 637 -1.97 10.14 -22.34
CA VAL A 637 -0.71 10.26 -23.10
C VAL A 637 -0.59 11.61 -23.81
N VAL A 638 -1.68 12.40 -23.86
CA VAL A 638 -1.76 13.79 -24.37
C VAL A 638 -1.54 13.93 -25.88
N ASN A 639 -1.07 12.90 -26.59
CA ASN A 639 -0.92 12.98 -28.04
C ASN A 639 -2.28 12.85 -28.76
N ASN A 640 -2.52 13.64 -29.82
CA ASN A 640 -3.72 13.61 -30.66
C ASN A 640 -5.07 13.68 -29.91
N TRP A 641 -5.07 14.08 -28.64
CA TRP A 641 -6.27 14.11 -27.79
C TRP A 641 -7.37 15.05 -28.31
N TYR A 642 -6.96 16.13 -28.98
CA TYR A 642 -7.88 17.11 -29.58
C TYR A 642 -8.68 16.52 -30.75
N ILE A 643 -8.19 15.48 -31.42
CA ILE A 643 -8.90 14.77 -32.49
C ILE A 643 -10.11 14.04 -31.89
N ILE A 644 -9.88 13.31 -30.79
CA ILE A 644 -10.93 12.61 -30.04
C ILE A 644 -11.95 13.63 -29.51
N MET A 645 -11.47 14.70 -28.88
CA MET A 645 -12.32 15.77 -28.35
C MET A 645 -13.20 16.41 -29.42
N ASN A 646 -12.61 16.85 -30.54
CA ASN A 646 -13.36 17.51 -31.61
C ASN A 646 -14.30 16.54 -32.34
N GLY A 647 -13.94 15.26 -32.48
CA GLY A 647 -14.82 14.25 -33.05
C GLY A 647 -16.09 14.06 -32.22
N HIS A 648 -15.97 14.01 -30.90
CA HIS A 648 -17.12 13.95 -30.00
C HIS A 648 -17.94 15.24 -30.04
N VAL A 649 -17.31 16.42 -30.08
CA VAL A 649 -18.01 17.71 -30.19
C VAL A 649 -18.79 17.82 -31.49
N ALA A 650 -18.25 17.32 -32.61
CA ALA A 650 -18.90 17.39 -33.92
C ALA A 650 -20.23 16.64 -33.98
N VAL A 651 -20.40 15.60 -33.16
CA VAL A 651 -21.62 14.77 -33.11
C VAL A 651 -22.53 15.14 -31.92
N THR A 652 -22.03 15.93 -30.96
CA THR A 652 -22.77 16.29 -29.74
C THR A 652 -22.99 17.80 -29.60
N THR A 653 -22.39 18.44 -28.59
CA THR A 653 -22.51 19.86 -28.30
C THR A 653 -21.15 20.43 -27.92
N LYS A 654 -21.01 21.76 -27.99
CA LYS A 654 -19.79 22.46 -27.59
C LYS A 654 -19.46 22.28 -26.10
N TRP A 655 -20.43 22.00 -25.23
CA TRP A 655 -20.19 21.74 -23.81
C TRP A 655 -19.31 20.50 -23.56
N THR A 656 -19.21 19.61 -24.55
CA THR A 656 -18.31 18.46 -24.52
C THR A 656 -16.83 18.86 -24.38
N TYR A 657 -16.43 20.06 -24.84
CA TYR A 657 -15.09 20.61 -24.59
C TYR A 657 -14.74 20.62 -23.09
N LEU A 658 -15.70 21.00 -22.24
CA LEU A 658 -15.50 21.09 -20.80
C LEU A 658 -15.12 19.73 -20.19
N TYR A 659 -15.72 18.63 -20.66
CA TYR A 659 -15.40 17.28 -20.18
C TYR A 659 -13.93 16.92 -20.45
N PHE A 660 -13.48 17.07 -21.70
CA PHE A 660 -12.11 16.71 -22.09
C PHE A 660 -11.07 17.65 -21.48
N MET A 661 -11.35 18.95 -21.41
CA MET A 661 -10.46 19.93 -20.78
C MET A 661 -10.36 19.71 -19.25
N LEU A 662 -11.47 19.40 -18.58
CA LEU A 662 -11.47 19.06 -17.16
C LEU A 662 -10.69 17.76 -16.91
N PHE A 663 -10.90 16.74 -17.74
CA PHE A 663 -10.13 15.49 -17.67
C PHE A 663 -8.62 15.76 -17.83
N TYR A 664 -8.22 16.59 -18.80
CA TYR A 664 -6.82 16.95 -18.99
C TYR A 664 -6.24 17.64 -17.75
N ILE A 665 -6.90 18.67 -17.22
CA ILE A 665 -6.41 19.39 -16.03
C ILE A 665 -6.27 18.44 -14.84
N VAL A 666 -7.28 17.61 -14.59
CA VAL A 666 -7.26 16.65 -13.47
C VAL A 666 -6.17 15.61 -13.66
N THR A 667 -6.05 15.00 -14.86
CA THR A 667 -5.02 13.97 -15.11
C THR A 667 -3.61 14.54 -15.12
N MET A 668 -3.40 15.76 -15.60
CA MET A 668 -2.12 16.44 -15.51
C MET A 668 -1.70 16.65 -14.04
N VAL A 669 -2.60 17.14 -13.19
CA VAL A 669 -2.32 17.31 -11.75
C VAL A 669 -2.06 15.96 -11.09
N VAL A 670 -2.88 14.95 -11.37
CA VAL A 670 -2.69 13.61 -10.80
C VAL A 670 -1.36 13.00 -11.25
N LEU A 671 -1.05 13.03 -12.55
CA LEU A 671 0.16 12.44 -13.11
C LEU A 671 1.43 13.13 -12.58
N THR A 672 1.42 14.45 -12.44
CA THR A 672 2.56 15.19 -11.88
C THR A 672 2.83 14.83 -10.42
N ILE A 673 1.79 14.63 -9.60
CA ILE A 673 1.92 14.14 -8.23
C ILE A 673 2.43 12.68 -8.20
N ILE A 674 1.95 11.84 -9.13
CA ILE A 674 2.42 10.45 -9.27
C ILE A 674 3.92 10.41 -9.60
N VAL A 675 4.35 11.22 -10.56
CA VAL A 675 5.76 11.34 -10.95
C VAL A 675 6.60 11.85 -9.79
N ALA A 676 6.13 12.89 -9.07
CA ALA A 676 6.79 13.41 -7.87
C ALA A 676 7.01 12.31 -6.82
N PHE A 677 5.97 11.54 -6.51
CA PHE A 677 6.03 10.44 -5.55
C PHE A 677 7.02 9.33 -5.97
N ILE A 678 7.00 8.93 -7.24
CA ILE A 678 7.92 7.91 -7.75
C ILE A 678 9.36 8.42 -7.70
N LEU A 679 9.59 9.68 -8.10
CA LEU A 679 10.91 10.31 -8.06
C LEU A 679 11.44 10.39 -6.62
N GLU A 680 10.63 10.82 -5.66
CA GLU A 680 11.04 10.85 -4.25
C GLU A 680 11.42 9.46 -3.76
N ALA A 681 10.59 8.44 -4.04
CA ALA A 681 10.85 7.08 -3.61
C ALA A 681 12.14 6.51 -4.25
N PHE A 682 12.43 6.86 -5.50
CA PHE A 682 13.63 6.44 -6.21
C PHE A 682 14.87 7.20 -5.75
N LEU A 683 14.77 8.53 -5.58
CA LEU A 683 15.84 9.38 -5.04
C LEU A 683 16.20 8.96 -3.62
N PHE A 684 15.20 8.63 -2.80
CA PHE A 684 15.40 8.08 -1.47
C PHE A 684 16.22 6.80 -1.51
N ARG A 685 15.93 5.87 -2.44
CA ARG A 685 16.70 4.62 -2.57
C ARG A 685 18.12 4.84 -3.13
N ILE A 686 18.31 5.80 -4.04
CA ILE A 686 19.64 6.18 -4.52
C ILE A 686 20.47 6.82 -3.41
N GLN A 687 19.89 7.77 -2.66
CA GLN A 687 20.57 8.41 -1.53
C GLN A 687 20.92 7.39 -0.45
N TRP A 688 20.04 6.41 -0.25
CA TRP A 688 20.28 5.25 0.61
C TRP A 688 21.50 4.45 0.17
N GLU A 689 21.53 3.99 -1.09
CA GLU A 689 22.65 3.19 -1.62
C GLU A 689 23.98 3.96 -1.49
N ARG A 690 23.99 5.27 -1.75
CA ARG A 690 25.19 6.11 -1.59
C ARG A 690 25.68 6.26 -0.15
N LYS A 691 24.76 6.39 0.83
CA LYS A 691 25.12 6.54 2.25
C LYS A 691 25.57 5.22 2.90
N MET A 692 25.19 4.08 2.33
CA MET A 692 25.46 2.75 2.90
C MET A 692 26.67 2.04 2.27
N ASP A 693 27.32 2.64 1.26
CA ASP A 693 28.43 2.04 0.50
C ASP A 693 29.75 1.89 1.31
N GLU A 694 29.75 2.16 2.63
CA GLU A 694 30.95 2.01 3.49
C GLU A 694 30.91 0.86 4.52
N SER A 695 29.81 0.11 4.75
CA SER A 695 29.94 -1.01 5.70
C SER A 695 29.04 -2.25 5.62
N ILE A 696 27.82 -2.27 5.07
CA ILE A 696 26.97 -3.48 5.17
C ILE A 696 26.05 -3.64 3.96
N ASP A 697 26.34 -4.63 3.11
CA ASP A 697 25.59 -5.06 1.90
C ASP A 697 24.25 -5.76 2.22
N ASP A 698 23.66 -5.53 3.40
CA ASP A 698 22.51 -6.29 3.87
C ASP A 698 21.36 -5.35 4.25
N ASP A 699 20.21 -5.50 3.61
CA ASP A 699 18.93 -4.84 3.92
C ASP A 699 18.39 -5.21 5.33
N ARG A 700 19.20 -5.89 6.12
CA ARG A 700 18.90 -6.51 7.41
C ARG A 700 19.58 -5.74 8.53
N ILE A 701 18.85 -5.57 9.62
CA ILE A 701 19.42 -5.18 10.92
C ILE A 701 19.60 -6.47 11.70
N GLU A 702 20.85 -6.74 12.05
CA GLU A 702 21.23 -7.89 12.87
C GLU A 702 21.56 -7.42 14.28
N VAL A 703 21.05 -8.13 15.28
CA VAL A 703 21.38 -7.94 16.69
C VAL A 703 21.72 -9.30 17.27
N SER A 704 22.92 -9.45 17.82
CA SER A 704 23.31 -10.66 18.55
C SER A 704 22.94 -10.51 20.03
N VAL A 705 22.26 -11.52 20.57
CA VAL A 705 21.85 -11.57 21.97
C VAL A 705 22.20 -12.95 22.51
N SER A 706 22.88 -13.01 23.65
CA SER A 706 23.19 -14.26 24.34
C SER A 706 22.19 -14.55 25.47
N ILE A 707 21.93 -15.83 25.72
CA ILE A 707 21.21 -16.32 26.91
C ILE A 707 22.21 -17.14 27.73
N SER A 708 22.35 -16.84 29.01
CA SER A 708 23.13 -17.63 29.97
C SER A 708 22.27 -18.73 30.61
N ARG A 709 22.93 -19.74 31.18
CA ARG A 709 22.25 -20.82 31.89
C ARG A 709 21.44 -20.33 33.10
N ASP A 710 21.99 -19.42 33.89
CA ASP A 710 21.31 -18.85 35.06
C ASP A 710 20.03 -18.09 34.67
N GLU A 711 20.09 -17.30 33.58
CA GLU A 711 18.91 -16.61 33.05
C GLU A 711 17.84 -17.61 32.57
N PHE A 712 18.27 -18.72 31.97
CA PHE A 712 17.36 -19.74 31.49
C PHE A 712 16.58 -20.41 32.63
N GLU A 713 17.25 -20.79 33.71
CA GLU A 713 16.62 -21.44 34.86
C GLU A 713 15.64 -20.50 35.60
N ILE A 714 15.94 -19.19 35.66
CA ILE A 714 15.07 -18.18 36.28
C ILE A 714 13.82 -17.91 35.45
N HIS A 715 13.97 -17.73 34.13
CA HIS A 715 12.89 -17.26 33.26
C HIS A 715 12.05 -18.38 32.64
N PHE A 716 12.58 -19.61 32.57
CA PHE A 716 11.90 -20.79 31.99
C PHE A 716 11.81 -21.96 32.97
N PRO A 717 11.01 -21.85 34.05
CA PRO A 717 10.91 -22.90 35.07
C PRO A 717 10.20 -24.19 34.62
N GLN A 718 9.50 -24.18 33.47
CA GLN A 718 8.88 -25.36 32.84
C GLN A 718 9.30 -25.52 31.37
N PRO A 719 10.55 -25.93 31.09
CA PRO A 719 11.12 -25.94 29.74
C PRO A 719 10.51 -27.00 28.80
N TRP A 720 9.77 -27.99 29.33
CA TRP A 720 9.18 -29.10 28.56
C TRP A 720 7.89 -28.76 27.81
N ILE A 721 7.33 -27.56 27.97
CA ILE A 721 6.05 -27.18 27.36
C ILE A 721 6.20 -26.83 25.88
N GLN A 722 7.35 -26.26 25.47
CA GLN A 722 7.60 -25.83 24.09
C GLN A 722 8.86 -26.50 23.53
N GLN A 723 8.78 -26.95 22.28
CA GLN A 723 9.90 -27.64 21.63
C GLN A 723 11.14 -26.75 21.48
N ASP A 724 10.93 -25.44 21.29
CA ASP A 724 12.00 -24.44 21.23
C ASP A 724 12.78 -24.32 22.54
N THR A 725 12.12 -24.37 23.70
CA THR A 725 12.78 -24.30 25.00
C THR A 725 13.50 -25.61 25.35
N ILE A 726 13.04 -26.74 24.85
CA ILE A 726 13.72 -28.05 24.97
C ILE A 726 15.05 -28.03 24.20
N THR A 727 15.04 -27.61 22.93
CA THR A 727 16.27 -27.52 22.12
C THR A 727 17.31 -26.56 22.71
N LEU A 728 16.84 -25.51 23.37
CA LEU A 728 17.68 -24.54 24.06
C LEU A 728 18.29 -25.11 25.35
N ALA A 729 17.51 -25.89 26.11
CA ALA A 729 18.00 -26.62 27.27
C ALA A 729 19.08 -27.64 26.90
N ASP A 730 18.90 -28.39 25.80
CA ASP A 730 19.89 -29.35 25.30
C ASP A 730 21.18 -28.66 24.86
N SER A 731 21.08 -27.48 24.25
CA SER A 731 22.24 -26.69 23.83
C SER A 731 23.01 -26.13 25.04
N LEU A 732 22.30 -25.61 26.04
CA LEU A 732 22.88 -25.09 27.30
C LEU A 732 23.51 -26.18 28.19
N GLN A 733 23.20 -27.47 27.98
CA GLN A 733 23.92 -28.57 28.63
C GLN A 733 25.37 -28.69 28.15
N THR A 734 25.65 -28.24 26.92
CA THR A 734 26.99 -28.32 26.31
C THR A 734 27.79 -27.02 26.37
N THR A 735 27.13 -25.87 26.46
CA THR A 735 27.75 -24.54 26.46
C THR A 735 27.07 -23.61 27.47
N ASP A 736 27.85 -22.90 28.28
CA ASP A 736 27.35 -22.05 29.38
C ASP A 736 26.57 -20.81 28.91
N THR A 737 26.81 -20.38 27.67
CA THR A 737 26.05 -19.31 26.99
C THR A 737 25.73 -19.72 25.56
N VAL A 738 24.52 -19.40 25.10
CA VAL A 738 24.09 -19.63 23.71
C VAL A 738 23.81 -18.28 23.04
N GLN A 739 24.42 -18.05 21.89
CA GLN A 739 24.24 -16.84 21.10
C GLN A 739 23.12 -17.01 20.06
N PHE A 740 22.22 -16.03 20.03
CA PHE A 740 21.15 -15.92 19.06
C PHE A 740 21.37 -14.69 18.19
N ARG A 741 21.13 -14.86 16.89
CA ARG A 741 21.10 -13.77 15.92
C ARG A 741 19.65 -13.38 15.67
N GLY A 742 19.30 -12.17 16.08
CA GLY A 742 18.05 -11.51 15.73
C GLY A 742 18.19 -10.81 14.39
N VAL A 743 17.35 -11.19 13.42
CA VAL A 743 17.33 -10.57 12.09
C VAL A 743 15.98 -9.94 11.84
N ARG A 744 15.97 -8.66 11.45
CA ARG A 744 14.79 -7.98 10.88
C ARG A 744 15.16 -7.25 9.60
N MET A 745 14.23 -7.15 8.66
CA MET A 745 14.40 -6.25 7.50
C MET A 745 14.26 -4.79 7.94
N ARG A 746 15.04 -3.90 7.35
CA ARG A 746 14.87 -2.46 7.48
C ARG A 746 13.53 -2.05 6.87
N THR A 747 12.84 -1.16 7.56
CA THR A 747 11.55 -0.61 7.13
C THR A 747 11.76 0.81 6.63
N ARG A 748 10.79 1.34 5.87
CA ARG A 748 10.81 2.77 5.52
C ARG A 748 10.94 3.64 6.76
N ASP A 749 10.23 3.30 7.84
CA ASP A 749 10.19 4.12 9.04
C ASP A 749 11.59 4.26 9.67
N ASP A 750 12.39 3.19 9.72
CA ASP A 750 13.79 3.24 10.19
C ASP A 750 14.60 4.25 9.37
N LEU A 751 14.34 4.26 8.07
CA LEU A 751 15.14 4.95 7.06
C LEU A 751 14.74 6.43 6.95
N SER A 752 13.44 6.72 7.02
CA SER A 752 12.90 8.07 7.18
C SER A 752 13.32 8.68 8.53
N THR A 753 13.33 7.91 9.62
CA THR A 753 13.83 8.38 10.93
C THR A 753 15.32 8.73 10.86
N GLN A 754 16.10 7.97 10.08
CA GLN A 754 17.51 8.29 9.84
C GLN A 754 17.70 9.51 8.92
N MET A 755 16.85 9.69 7.91
CA MET A 755 16.90 10.82 6.98
C MET A 755 16.54 12.15 7.68
N TYR A 756 15.50 12.15 8.51
CA TYR A 756 15.03 13.32 9.26
C TYR A 756 15.61 13.37 10.68
N ARG A 757 16.73 12.69 10.96
CA ARG A 757 17.27 12.54 12.32
C ARG A 757 17.42 13.87 13.07
N ASP A 758 17.87 14.92 12.38
CA ASP A 758 18.09 16.22 13.00
C ASP A 758 16.75 16.89 13.34
N GLU A 759 15.78 16.82 12.43
CA GLU A 759 14.44 17.41 12.61
C GLU A 759 13.57 16.63 13.61
N VAL A 760 13.77 15.32 13.76
CA VAL A 760 13.05 14.49 14.74
C VAL A 760 13.26 15.00 16.16
N LYS A 761 14.45 15.54 16.47
CA LYS A 761 14.73 16.14 17.78
C LYS A 761 13.89 17.39 18.02
N ASP A 762 13.71 18.20 16.97
CA ASP A 762 12.91 19.41 17.04
C ASP A 762 11.42 19.07 17.18
N TRP A 763 10.92 18.08 16.42
CA TRP A 763 9.54 17.61 16.56
C TRP A 763 9.22 17.09 17.95
N LEU A 764 10.15 16.35 18.57
CA LEU A 764 9.98 15.86 19.94
C LEU A 764 9.93 16.99 20.96
N ARG A 765 10.71 18.06 20.74
CA ARG A 765 10.68 19.25 21.59
C ARG A 765 9.37 20.01 21.45
N GLU A 766 8.95 20.28 20.22
CA GLU A 766 7.69 20.98 19.92
C GLU A 766 6.48 20.23 20.49
N GLU A 767 6.47 18.89 20.41
CA GLU A 767 5.38 18.09 20.97
C GLU A 767 5.38 18.11 22.50
N ALA A 768 6.54 18.08 23.15
CA ALA A 768 6.65 18.22 24.60
C ALA A 768 6.14 19.58 25.08
N GLU A 769 6.49 20.67 24.37
CA GLU A 769 5.98 22.02 24.65
C GLU A 769 4.46 22.10 24.45
N ARG A 770 3.92 21.43 23.42
CA ARG A 770 2.47 21.37 23.19
C ARG A 770 1.74 20.64 24.32
N GLN A 771 2.25 19.50 24.75
CA GLN A 771 1.67 18.73 25.87
C GLN A 771 1.69 19.54 27.17
N GLU A 772 2.77 20.28 27.44
CA GLU A 772 2.85 21.15 28.62
C GLU A 772 1.84 22.30 28.57
N MET A 773 1.64 22.91 27.39
CA MET A 773 0.61 23.94 27.20
C MET A 773 -0.82 23.40 27.37
N GLU A 774 -1.12 22.21 26.86
CA GLU A 774 -2.41 21.56 27.03
C GLU A 774 -2.70 21.23 28.50
N LEU A 775 -1.70 20.74 29.23
CA LEU A 775 -1.82 20.45 30.65
C LEU A 775 -2.13 21.72 31.47
N ARG A 776 -1.40 22.80 31.21
CA ARG A 776 -1.67 24.11 31.84
C ARG A 776 -3.06 24.62 31.51
N ARG A 777 -3.56 24.38 30.30
CA ARG A 777 -4.91 24.78 29.91
C ARG A 777 -5.97 23.95 30.64
N SER A 778 -5.79 22.64 30.76
CA SER A 778 -6.73 21.80 31.52
C SER A 778 -6.75 22.15 33.00
N ASP A 779 -5.61 22.50 33.58
CA ASP A 779 -5.52 22.93 34.97
C ASP A 779 -6.28 24.24 35.19
N LEU A 780 -6.16 25.20 34.27
CA LEU A 780 -6.92 26.46 34.30
C LEU A 780 -8.43 26.25 34.12
N GLU A 781 -8.83 25.34 33.21
CA GLU A 781 -10.25 24.99 33.02
C GLU A 781 -10.81 24.31 34.28
N ALA A 782 -10.07 23.40 34.92
CA ALA A 782 -10.47 22.75 36.17
C ALA A 782 -10.54 23.72 37.37
N GLU A 783 -9.59 24.66 37.49
CA GLU A 783 -9.68 25.74 38.47
C GLU A 783 -10.92 26.61 38.24
N SER A 784 -11.22 26.95 36.98
CA SER A 784 -12.42 27.75 36.66
C SER A 784 -13.74 27.03 36.99
N GLU A 785 -13.80 25.71 36.77
CA GLU A 785 -14.97 24.89 37.14
C GLU A 785 -15.11 24.74 38.65
N ASN A 786 -13.99 24.63 39.38
CA ASN A 786 -14.00 24.58 40.84
C ASN A 786 -14.45 25.91 41.45
N ILE A 787 -13.99 27.05 40.92
CA ILE A 787 -14.46 28.38 41.33
C ILE A 787 -15.96 28.53 41.04
N CYS A 788 -16.44 28.10 39.87
CA CYS A 788 -17.88 28.11 39.56
C CYS A 788 -18.71 27.18 40.46
N ARG A 789 -18.13 26.07 40.96
CA ARG A 789 -18.79 25.17 41.93
C ARG A 789 -18.82 25.77 43.33
N GLU A 790 -17.74 26.42 43.78
CA GLU A 790 -17.70 27.12 45.06
C GLU A 790 -18.68 28.29 45.11
N ASP A 791 -18.77 29.08 44.03
CA ASP A 791 -19.76 30.18 43.93
C ASP A 791 -21.21 29.67 43.92
N ARG A 792 -21.49 28.49 43.35
CA ARG A 792 -22.81 27.84 43.43
C ARG A 792 -23.11 27.26 44.81
N SER A 793 -22.10 26.85 45.57
CA SER A 793 -22.30 26.39 46.95
C SER A 793 -22.48 27.53 47.96
N ASN A 794 -21.95 28.72 47.67
CA ASN A 794 -22.11 29.92 48.50
C ASN A 794 -23.42 30.70 48.23
N THR A 795 -24.22 30.27 47.25
CA THR A 795 -25.51 30.88 46.86
C THR A 795 -26.75 30.04 47.22
N VAL A 796 -26.57 28.96 48.00
CA VAL A 796 -27.63 28.19 48.68
C VAL A 796 -27.48 28.39 50.18
#